data_AF-A0AB34ISX8-F1
#
_entry.id   AF-A0AB34ISX8-F1
#
_cell.length_a   1.000
_cell.length_b   1.000
_cell.length_c   1.000
_cell.angle_alpha   90.00
_cell.angle_beta   90.00
_cell.angle_gamma   90.00
#
_symmetry.space_group_name_H-M   'P 1'
#
loop_
_entity.id
_entity.type
_entity.pdbx_description
1 polymer ?
#
loop_
_entity_poly.entity_id
_entity_poly.type
_entity_poly.pdbx_seq_one_letter_code
_entity_poly.pdbx_strand_id
1 'polypeptide(L)'
;MRLLWLLIALALSSLCFTVSLCSGRHRWSAVSASKEPTVPRLAGAMDPDLIRLRADAPQRAVTFADEELELEPFSGLRLPRFWQPETGIDLDARMPLVDGEPTLLVLFASYRDFQCRESLASAFARASHPFRIRAAVVDQVADADIRCDAPHLPCSTDSSQPLCVHASRIRLFRIDAQRGAGPTFARHIGHRMYRGEAFVFQVDSHVEFVQDWDVDIIDQWRAARNEYAVLSTYMTDLQGSIDPKTNRSLRTTRPIMCNSMFEGGSLAYLRHGTQPEEAPVVKDEPMLQPFWAAGLSFSRGHFVSRVPYDCCLPMVFQGEEISMGVRAWTHGYDHYAPIRSVVFHEYMVYSKRRQSHSVPLFWENKAAGSEQAKAQAYRRLVSVIGMTKTGTPSKDEDPSLYQPGGLLQYASRYGVGATRPVSLFYQLFMIDVVHHRSEKLCGFVRSASLHRLFQKHLRKDGRGIDVSSVNINEVHAQILSNRVDTIVGPLVDDKMLFGLEGNALVQARQLEESNVLVDPSVFLRHGDATYDCSNKSAVPLRIRGDNGSVNWRAKLVKHLAPSAGLIASFSKQKTAPTIFCAVFSTRETQGQAIALVRSWLARCDGATIFSRVPLGPLPVAKSLYKASSSPQWPQMRSVILRVRAAFRSRFDYFLFGTDRTYIMVPVLRAYLGSADLSSKQAANNSLFLGRRLAFEGNRARSFNSVSAGFVLNAKALDAAYAARYQAGCEPGLEMPGDLTLGDCLRLEGVVAIDTRDDAGAERFNPFPPDVHFAHQRTETDWYSRYSPDLRDGAEGCSRSAISFGELDADAIPELDGLVQQASCPRTPTTEQS
;
A
#
# COMPACT_ATOMS: atom_id res chain seq x y z
N MET A 1 -46.92 -32.42 -9.76
CA MET A 1 -45.47 -32.11 -9.84
C MET A 1 -44.59 -33.18 -10.54
N ARG A 2 -45.12 -34.11 -11.34
CA ARG A 2 -44.32 -34.88 -12.34
C ARG A 2 -44.91 -34.84 -13.76
N LEU A 3 -45.84 -33.91 -14.01
CA LEU A 3 -46.45 -33.67 -15.32
C LEU A 3 -46.06 -32.31 -15.94
N LEU A 4 -45.25 -31.49 -15.27
CA LEU A 4 -44.86 -30.16 -15.76
C LEU A 4 -43.48 -30.14 -16.45
N TRP A 5 -42.72 -31.24 -16.38
CA TRP A 5 -41.41 -31.38 -17.02
C TRP A 5 -41.46 -32.13 -18.38
N LEU A 6 -42.59 -32.75 -18.73
CA LEU A 6 -42.76 -33.44 -20.02
C LEU A 6 -43.39 -32.55 -21.13
N LEU A 7 -43.87 -31.35 -20.80
CA LEU A 7 -44.57 -30.45 -21.73
C LEU A 7 -43.70 -29.32 -22.30
N ILE A 8 -42.45 -29.17 -21.87
CA ILE A 8 -41.52 -28.15 -22.41
C ILE A 8 -40.53 -28.73 -23.43
N ALA A 9 -40.30 -30.05 -23.43
CA ALA A 9 -39.39 -30.70 -24.38
C ALA A 9 -40.01 -30.97 -25.77
N LEU A 10 -41.29 -30.69 -25.98
CA LEU A 10 -42.05 -31.03 -27.20
C LEU A 10 -42.48 -29.82 -28.04
N ALA A 11 -41.98 -28.60 -27.74
CA ALA A 11 -42.47 -27.37 -28.37
C ALA A 11 -41.39 -26.48 -29.04
N LEU A 12 -40.21 -27.00 -29.40
CA LEU A 12 -39.21 -26.21 -30.16
C LEU A 12 -38.46 -26.99 -31.25
N SER A 13 -39.11 -27.97 -31.88
CA SER A 13 -38.60 -28.63 -33.09
C SER A 13 -39.66 -28.73 -34.20
N SER A 14 -40.14 -27.59 -34.68
CA SER A 14 -40.85 -27.49 -35.96
C SER A 14 -40.85 -26.05 -36.45
N LEU A 15 -39.83 -25.67 -37.22
CA LEU A 15 -39.91 -24.67 -38.30
C LEU A 15 -38.52 -24.49 -38.91
N CYS A 16 -38.27 -25.19 -40.01
CA CYS A 16 -37.30 -24.77 -41.02
C CYS A 16 -37.78 -25.24 -42.38
N PHE A 17 -38.16 -24.29 -43.24
CA PHE A 17 -38.20 -24.46 -44.69
C PHE A 17 -37.69 -23.16 -45.34
N THR A 18 -36.51 -23.28 -45.99
CA THR A 18 -36.05 -22.65 -47.27
C THR A 18 -35.93 -21.10 -47.33
N VAL A 19 -34.89 -20.44 -47.90
CA VAL A 19 -34.18 -20.59 -49.19
C VAL A 19 -32.83 -19.81 -49.18
N SER A 20 -31.74 -20.49 -49.59
CA SER A 20 -30.65 -20.17 -50.56
C SER A 20 -29.78 -18.87 -50.61
N LEU A 21 -28.57 -19.10 -51.16
CA LEU A 21 -27.47 -18.23 -51.69
C LEU A 21 -26.36 -17.87 -50.67
N CYS A 22 -25.05 -18.11 -50.87
CA CYS A 22 -24.24 -18.41 -52.06
C CYS A 22 -22.92 -19.15 -51.69
N SER A 23 -22.42 -19.92 -52.68
CA SER A 23 -21.13 -20.62 -52.86
C SER A 23 -19.86 -20.05 -52.19
N GLY A 24 -18.82 -20.80 -51.81
CA GLY A 24 -18.49 -22.22 -51.93
C GLY A 24 -16.96 -22.42 -51.82
N ARG A 25 -16.49 -23.54 -51.23
CA ARG A 25 -15.27 -24.30 -51.61
C ARG A 25 -15.03 -25.51 -50.69
N HIS A 26 -15.03 -26.69 -51.32
CA HIS A 26 -14.37 -27.99 -51.03
C HIS A 26 -14.22 -28.48 -49.57
N ARG A 27 -15.04 -29.48 -49.14
CA ARG A 27 -14.72 -30.94 -48.98
C ARG A 27 -13.41 -31.17 -48.20
N TRP A 28 -13.42 -31.84 -47.05
CA TRP A 28 -13.64 -33.28 -46.90
C TRP A 28 -14.48 -33.72 -45.67
N SER A 29 -15.13 -34.86 -45.89
CA SER A 29 -16.03 -35.73 -45.11
C SER A 29 -15.92 -35.83 -43.58
N ALA A 30 -17.11 -35.80 -42.96
CA ALA A 30 -17.41 -36.20 -41.60
C ALA A 30 -17.64 -37.73 -41.47
N VAL A 31 -17.27 -38.29 -40.32
CA VAL A 31 -17.86 -39.52 -39.77
C VAL A 31 -18.27 -39.25 -38.32
N SER A 32 -19.44 -39.77 -37.99
CA SER A 32 -20.30 -39.50 -36.84
C SER A 32 -19.72 -39.81 -35.47
N ALA A 33 -20.16 -38.99 -34.51
CA ALA A 33 -20.07 -39.22 -33.07
C ALA A 33 -20.84 -40.49 -32.65
N SER A 34 -20.15 -41.37 -31.92
CA SER A 34 -20.78 -42.23 -30.91
C SER A 34 -19.75 -42.62 -29.85
N LYS A 35 -20.16 -42.47 -28.59
CA LYS A 35 -19.51 -42.90 -27.33
C LYS A 35 -18.35 -42.04 -26.84
N GLU A 36 -18.59 -41.40 -25.71
CA GLU A 36 -17.57 -40.89 -24.79
C GLU A 36 -16.47 -41.95 -24.57
N PRO A 37 -15.20 -41.61 -24.80
CA PRO A 37 -14.10 -42.32 -24.18
C PRO A 37 -13.79 -41.62 -22.86
N THR A 38 -14.06 -42.32 -21.76
CA THR A 38 -13.42 -42.07 -20.47
C THR A 38 -11.91 -41.98 -20.68
N VAL A 39 -11.34 -40.78 -20.59
CA VAL A 39 -9.89 -40.57 -20.55
C VAL A 39 -9.38 -41.17 -19.24
N PRO A 40 -8.48 -42.17 -19.27
CA PRO A 40 -7.83 -42.61 -18.05
C PRO A 40 -6.96 -41.46 -17.54
N ARG A 41 -7.23 -40.98 -16.33
CA ARG A 41 -6.27 -40.18 -15.57
C ARG A 41 -5.00 -41.02 -15.41
N LEU A 42 -3.97 -40.72 -16.18
CA LEU A 42 -2.60 -41.12 -15.87
C LEU A 42 -2.12 -40.28 -14.68
N ALA A 43 -2.59 -40.63 -13.48
CA ALA A 43 -1.80 -40.43 -12.27
C ALA A 43 -0.70 -41.51 -12.28
N GLY A 44 0.30 -41.32 -13.13
CA GLY A 44 1.51 -42.11 -13.09
C GLY A 44 2.38 -41.57 -11.97
N ALA A 45 2.42 -42.25 -10.83
CA ALA A 45 3.59 -42.16 -9.96
C ALA A 45 4.83 -42.47 -10.82
N MET A 46 5.87 -41.63 -10.73
CA MET A 46 7.15 -41.93 -11.35
C MET A 46 7.60 -43.33 -10.95
N ASP A 47 7.96 -44.14 -11.94
CA ASP A 47 8.54 -45.46 -11.75
C ASP A 47 9.80 -45.35 -10.87
N PRO A 48 9.83 -46.02 -9.69
CA PRO A 48 10.98 -46.03 -8.79
C PRO A 48 12.29 -46.50 -9.46
N ASP A 49 12.21 -47.31 -10.50
CA ASP A 49 13.37 -47.83 -11.22
C ASP A 49 13.94 -46.81 -12.23
N LEU A 50 13.10 -45.89 -12.75
CA LEU A 50 13.55 -44.71 -13.52
C LEU A 50 14.21 -43.64 -12.63
N ILE A 51 13.86 -43.58 -11.34
CA ILE A 51 14.54 -42.74 -10.34
C ILE A 51 15.93 -43.30 -10.04
N ARG A 52 16.08 -44.63 -9.94
CA ARG A 52 17.36 -45.31 -9.70
C ARG A 52 18.34 -45.21 -10.88
N LEU A 53 17.87 -45.39 -12.11
CA LEU A 53 18.70 -45.29 -13.32
C LEU A 53 19.19 -43.86 -13.65
N ARG A 54 18.62 -42.83 -13.01
CA ARG A 54 19.02 -41.42 -13.19
C ARG A 54 19.80 -40.84 -12.00
N ALA A 55 19.99 -41.62 -10.93
CA ALA A 55 20.75 -41.23 -9.73
C ALA A 55 22.28 -41.15 -9.95
N ASP A 56 22.76 -41.59 -11.12
CA ASP A 56 24.16 -41.44 -11.56
C ASP A 56 24.48 -40.04 -12.13
N ALA A 57 23.51 -39.12 -12.14
CA ALA A 57 23.76 -37.72 -12.47
C ALA A 57 24.66 -37.04 -11.41
N PRO A 58 25.54 -36.09 -11.79
CA PRO A 58 26.44 -35.43 -10.85
C PRO A 58 25.64 -34.80 -9.70
N GLN A 59 25.91 -35.29 -8.47
CA GLN A 59 25.23 -34.89 -7.24
C GLN A 59 25.64 -33.48 -6.75
N ARG A 60 26.24 -32.66 -7.62
CA ARG A 60 26.72 -31.30 -7.30
C ARG A 60 26.22 -30.33 -8.35
N ALA A 61 25.90 -29.11 -7.90
CA ALA A 61 25.59 -27.99 -8.79
C ALA A 61 26.72 -27.78 -9.80
N VAL A 62 26.35 -27.39 -11.03
CA VAL A 62 27.30 -27.17 -12.12
C VAL A 62 28.03 -25.86 -11.88
N THR A 63 29.34 -25.95 -11.62
CA THR A 63 30.27 -24.83 -11.60
C THR A 63 30.86 -24.61 -12.98
N PHE A 64 31.23 -23.37 -13.29
CA PHE A 64 31.80 -23.01 -14.59
C PHE A 64 33.25 -23.47 -14.72
N ALA A 65 33.61 -24.06 -15.85
CA ALA A 65 35.00 -24.29 -16.22
C ALA A 65 35.70 -22.96 -16.55
N ASP A 66 37.02 -22.91 -16.41
CA ASP A 66 37.80 -21.69 -16.67
C ASP A 66 37.59 -21.11 -18.09
N GLU A 67 37.40 -21.99 -19.07
CA GLU A 67 37.16 -21.64 -20.47
C GLU A 67 35.79 -20.98 -20.70
N GLU A 68 34.83 -21.23 -19.81
CA GLU A 68 33.49 -20.63 -19.86
C GLU A 68 33.43 -19.24 -19.23
N LEU A 69 34.53 -18.81 -18.59
CA LEU A 69 34.66 -17.50 -17.96
C LEU A 69 35.40 -16.52 -18.88
N GLU A 70 35.10 -15.24 -18.72
CA GLU A 70 35.84 -14.13 -19.32
C GLU A 70 36.01 -13.02 -18.30
N LEU A 71 37.11 -12.26 -18.40
CA LEU A 71 37.32 -11.08 -17.58
C LEU A 71 36.31 -10.00 -17.99
N GLU A 72 35.45 -9.61 -17.07
CA GLU A 72 34.54 -8.47 -17.23
C GLU A 72 35.28 -7.21 -16.77
N PRO A 73 35.63 -6.28 -17.69
CA PRO A 73 36.58 -5.20 -17.38
C PRO A 73 36.08 -4.20 -16.33
N PHE A 74 34.77 -4.03 -16.17
CA PHE A 74 34.22 -3.06 -15.22
C PHE A 74 34.35 -3.53 -13.77
N SER A 75 34.02 -4.79 -13.49
CA SER A 75 34.11 -5.39 -12.16
C SER A 75 35.47 -6.02 -11.87
N GLY A 76 36.28 -6.29 -12.90
CA GLY A 76 37.54 -7.03 -12.79
C GLY A 76 37.35 -8.50 -12.44
N LEU A 77 36.12 -9.03 -12.57
CA LEU A 77 35.78 -10.42 -12.25
C LEU A 77 35.85 -11.32 -13.47
N ARG A 78 36.24 -12.57 -13.26
CA ARG A 78 36.04 -13.63 -14.26
C ARG A 78 34.60 -14.13 -14.14
N LEU A 79 33.75 -13.72 -15.07
CA LEU A 79 32.32 -13.99 -15.08
C LEU A 79 31.95 -14.93 -16.24
N PRO A 80 30.83 -15.68 -16.16
CA PRO A 80 30.38 -16.56 -17.24
C PRO A 80 30.21 -15.78 -18.55
N ARG A 81 30.72 -16.31 -19.66
CA ARG A 81 30.56 -15.68 -20.98
C ARG A 81 29.08 -15.55 -21.32
N PHE A 82 28.74 -14.43 -21.96
CA PHE A 82 27.41 -14.28 -22.55
C PHE A 82 27.19 -15.36 -23.59
N TRP A 83 25.99 -15.95 -23.55
CA TRP A 83 25.59 -16.83 -24.63
C TRP A 83 25.46 -16.05 -25.93
N GLN A 84 26.03 -16.62 -26.99
CA GLN A 84 25.95 -16.11 -28.35
C GLN A 84 25.11 -17.11 -29.15
N PRO A 85 24.03 -16.66 -29.81
CA PRO A 85 23.32 -17.52 -30.75
C PRO A 85 24.22 -17.89 -31.92
N GLU A 86 24.00 -19.05 -32.50
CA GLU A 86 24.63 -19.42 -33.77
C GLU A 86 24.22 -18.41 -34.86
N THR A 87 25.13 -18.16 -35.80
CA THR A 87 24.89 -17.20 -36.87
C THR A 87 23.65 -17.57 -37.69
N GLY A 88 22.74 -16.61 -37.89
CA GLY A 88 21.52 -16.80 -38.68
C GLY A 88 20.32 -17.35 -37.93
N ILE A 89 20.43 -17.62 -36.61
CA ILE A 89 19.27 -18.00 -35.80
C ILE A 89 18.29 -16.83 -35.63
N ASP A 90 17.02 -17.05 -35.96
CA ASP A 90 15.92 -16.17 -35.56
C ASP A 90 15.63 -16.39 -34.06
N LEU A 91 16.00 -15.39 -33.25
CA LEU A 91 15.78 -15.41 -31.80
C LEU A 91 14.28 -15.41 -31.44
N ASP A 92 13.41 -14.83 -32.27
CA ASP A 92 11.97 -14.80 -32.01
C ASP A 92 11.35 -16.19 -32.23
N ALA A 93 11.84 -16.94 -33.23
CA ALA A 93 11.37 -18.29 -33.52
C ALA A 93 11.96 -19.39 -32.61
N ARG A 94 13.00 -19.08 -31.81
CA ARG A 94 13.73 -20.06 -31.01
C ARG A 94 12.93 -20.53 -29.79
N MET A 95 12.51 -21.80 -29.76
CA MET A 95 11.74 -22.41 -28.67
C MET A 95 12.30 -23.79 -28.29
N PRO A 96 13.49 -23.87 -27.66
CA PRO A 96 14.09 -25.15 -27.30
C PRO A 96 13.22 -25.91 -26.31
N LEU A 97 13.02 -27.19 -26.60
CA LEU A 97 12.15 -28.09 -25.82
C LEU A 97 12.98 -29.13 -25.08
N VAL A 98 12.48 -29.57 -23.93
CA VAL A 98 12.91 -30.78 -23.22
C VAL A 98 11.66 -31.58 -22.93
N ASP A 99 11.62 -32.83 -23.36
CA ASP A 99 10.45 -33.72 -23.22
C ASP A 99 9.15 -33.12 -23.80
N GLY A 100 9.27 -32.38 -24.92
CA GLY A 100 8.15 -31.70 -25.58
C GLY A 100 7.77 -30.35 -24.94
N GLU A 101 8.35 -29.99 -23.81
CA GLU A 101 8.03 -28.77 -23.06
C GLU A 101 9.07 -27.67 -23.26
N PRO A 102 8.66 -26.39 -23.41
CA PRO A 102 9.60 -25.27 -23.52
C PRO A 102 10.54 -25.18 -22.31
N THR A 103 11.83 -25.05 -22.59
CA THR A 103 12.85 -24.87 -21.55
C THR A 103 12.68 -23.55 -20.80
N LEU A 104 12.97 -23.58 -19.50
CA LEU A 104 12.76 -22.44 -18.60
C LEU A 104 14.00 -22.21 -17.74
N LEU A 105 14.56 -21.01 -17.81
CA LEU A 105 15.62 -20.57 -16.91
C LEU A 105 15.02 -19.78 -15.75
N VAL A 106 15.29 -20.19 -14.51
CA VAL A 106 14.91 -19.45 -13.29
C VAL A 106 16.17 -18.81 -12.69
N LEU A 107 16.17 -17.49 -12.57
CA LEU A 107 17.28 -16.69 -12.06
C LEU A 107 17.06 -16.34 -10.60
N PHE A 108 18.04 -16.67 -9.75
CA PHE A 108 18.07 -16.31 -8.34
C PHE A 108 19.29 -15.43 -8.07
N ALA A 109 19.06 -14.23 -7.53
CA ALA A 109 20.10 -13.37 -6.99
C ALA A 109 20.03 -13.41 -5.46
N SER A 110 20.99 -14.09 -4.83
CA SER A 110 21.04 -14.26 -3.37
C SER A 110 22.21 -13.50 -2.76
N TYR A 111 21.95 -12.82 -1.65
CA TYR A 111 22.97 -12.24 -0.78
C TYR A 111 22.74 -12.74 0.63
N ARG A 112 23.58 -13.68 1.07
CA ARG A 112 23.61 -14.23 2.44
C ARG A 112 22.23 -14.68 2.94
N ASP A 113 21.36 -15.15 2.04
CA ASP A 113 19.98 -15.47 2.35
C ASP A 113 19.79 -16.97 2.57
N PHE A 114 19.53 -17.34 3.83
CA PHE A 114 19.34 -18.73 4.24
C PHE A 114 18.16 -19.43 3.55
N GLN A 115 17.21 -18.67 3.00
CA GLN A 115 16.00 -19.19 2.38
C GLN A 115 16.16 -19.50 0.90
N CYS A 116 17.27 -19.11 0.30
CA CYS A 116 17.52 -19.37 -1.11
C CYS A 116 17.39 -20.86 -1.48
N ARG A 117 17.82 -21.76 -0.60
CA ARG A 117 17.65 -23.20 -0.78
C ARG A 117 16.18 -23.65 -0.81
N GLU A 118 15.31 -22.98 -0.04
CA GLU A 118 13.88 -23.30 0.05
C GLU A 118 13.16 -22.80 -1.20
N SER A 119 13.50 -21.58 -1.66
CA SER A 119 13.02 -21.02 -2.92
C SER A 119 13.40 -21.93 -4.10
N LEU A 120 14.66 -22.35 -4.16
CA LEU A 120 15.17 -23.25 -5.19
C LEU A 120 14.51 -24.63 -5.13
N ALA A 121 14.35 -25.19 -3.94
CA ALA A 121 13.69 -26.48 -3.76
C ALA A 121 12.21 -26.41 -4.18
N SER A 122 11.47 -25.38 -3.79
CA SER A 122 10.06 -25.22 -4.15
C SER A 122 9.86 -25.03 -5.65
N ALA A 123 10.76 -24.32 -6.33
CA ALA A 123 10.73 -24.14 -7.79
C ALA A 123 10.74 -25.49 -8.53
N PHE A 124 11.59 -26.43 -8.10
CA PHE A 124 11.62 -27.78 -8.68
C PHE A 124 10.46 -28.65 -8.17
N ALA A 125 10.23 -28.68 -6.86
CA ALA A 125 9.29 -29.62 -6.25
C ALA A 125 7.83 -29.41 -6.69
N ARG A 126 7.48 -28.17 -7.06
CA ARG A 126 6.10 -27.76 -7.37
C ARG A 126 5.88 -27.47 -8.85
N ALA A 127 6.89 -27.67 -9.69
CA ALA A 127 6.72 -27.59 -11.13
C ALA A 127 6.04 -28.86 -11.66
N SER A 128 5.16 -28.72 -12.66
CA SER A 128 4.62 -29.88 -13.37
C SER A 128 5.68 -30.55 -14.24
N HIS A 129 6.65 -29.77 -14.74
CA HIS A 129 7.72 -30.27 -15.61
C HIS A 129 9.11 -29.86 -15.10
N PRO A 130 9.58 -30.41 -13.96
CA PRO A 130 10.81 -29.94 -13.31
C PRO A 130 12.08 -30.11 -14.18
N PHE A 131 12.09 -31.03 -15.14
CA PHE A 131 13.26 -31.22 -16.03
C PHE A 131 13.43 -30.13 -17.09
N ARG A 132 12.37 -29.38 -17.43
CA ARG A 132 12.50 -28.23 -18.35
C ARG A 132 13.19 -27.04 -17.69
N ILE A 133 13.25 -27.04 -16.35
CA ILE A 133 13.84 -25.99 -15.56
C ILE A 133 15.37 -26.09 -15.57
N ARG A 134 16.02 -24.95 -15.71
CA ARG A 134 17.40 -24.69 -15.30
C ARG A 134 17.34 -23.58 -14.26
N ALA A 135 18.04 -23.75 -13.15
CA ALA A 135 18.23 -22.68 -12.19
C ALA A 135 19.60 -22.06 -12.40
N ALA A 136 19.68 -20.74 -12.47
CA ALA A 136 20.95 -20.03 -12.41
C ALA A 136 20.97 -19.17 -11.15
N VAL A 137 21.88 -19.52 -10.25
CA VAL A 137 21.95 -19.00 -8.90
C VAL A 137 23.24 -18.22 -8.74
N VAL A 138 23.12 -16.93 -8.43
CA VAL A 138 24.24 -16.10 -8.00
C VAL A 138 24.20 -16.05 -6.48
N ASP A 139 25.16 -16.73 -5.86
CA ASP A 139 25.19 -16.98 -4.42
C ASP A 139 26.33 -16.17 -3.78
N GLN A 140 25.99 -15.00 -3.23
CA GLN A 140 26.92 -14.11 -2.53
C GLN A 140 26.92 -14.48 -1.04
N VAL A 141 27.91 -15.25 -0.59
CA VAL A 141 27.93 -15.89 0.74
C VAL A 141 29.27 -15.72 1.45
N ALA A 142 29.23 -15.71 2.78
CA ALA A 142 30.39 -15.91 3.66
C ALA A 142 30.45 -17.38 4.13
N ASP A 143 31.59 -17.79 4.71
CA ASP A 143 31.84 -19.20 5.09
C ASP A 143 30.80 -19.82 6.01
N ALA A 144 30.20 -19.02 6.90
CA ALA A 144 29.19 -19.47 7.87
C ALA A 144 27.75 -19.47 7.33
N ASP A 145 27.52 -18.91 6.13
CA ASP A 145 26.18 -18.75 5.60
C ASP A 145 25.66 -20.06 4.97
N ILE A 146 24.33 -20.24 5.01
CA ILE A 146 23.68 -21.36 4.33
C ILE A 146 23.63 -21.05 2.83
N ARG A 147 24.21 -21.94 2.04
CA ARG A 147 24.27 -21.83 0.57
C ARG A 147 22.92 -22.16 -0.07
N CYS A 148 22.64 -21.55 -1.22
CA CYS A 148 21.43 -21.84 -2.00
C CYS A 148 21.34 -23.31 -2.47
N ASP A 149 22.49 -23.92 -2.78
CA ASP A 149 22.58 -25.28 -3.30
C ASP A 149 22.68 -26.36 -2.20
N ALA A 150 22.61 -25.95 -0.92
CA ALA A 150 22.74 -26.87 0.20
C ALA A 150 21.39 -27.55 0.52
N PRO A 151 21.26 -28.89 0.35
CA PRO A 151 20.07 -29.62 0.78
C PRO A 151 19.92 -29.58 2.30
N HIS A 152 18.70 -29.81 2.81
CA HIS A 152 18.43 -29.80 4.25
C HIS A 152 19.15 -30.93 4.99
N LEU A 153 19.20 -32.10 4.34
CA LEU A 153 20.01 -33.25 4.76
C LEU A 153 21.05 -33.56 3.67
N PRO A 154 22.21 -34.15 4.01
CA PRO A 154 23.13 -34.64 2.99
C PRO A 154 22.42 -35.57 1.99
N CYS A 155 22.74 -35.47 0.70
CA CYS A 155 22.12 -36.32 -0.32
C CYS A 155 22.43 -37.82 -0.12
N SER A 156 23.49 -38.15 0.62
CA SER A 156 23.79 -39.53 1.05
C SER A 156 22.78 -40.06 2.08
N THR A 157 22.14 -39.18 2.83
CA THR A 157 21.13 -39.52 3.85
C THR A 157 19.74 -39.52 3.24
N ASP A 158 19.42 -38.52 2.42
CA ASP A 158 18.17 -38.45 1.67
C ASP A 158 18.41 -37.88 0.27
N SER A 159 18.51 -38.77 -0.71
CA SER A 159 18.73 -38.43 -2.11
C SER A 159 17.45 -37.98 -2.83
N SER A 160 16.28 -38.09 -2.19
CA SER A 160 14.99 -37.76 -2.80
C SER A 160 14.66 -36.26 -2.76
N GLN A 161 15.43 -35.48 -2.00
CA GLN A 161 15.27 -34.04 -1.91
C GLN A 161 15.39 -33.36 -3.29
N PRO A 162 14.57 -32.34 -3.59
CA PRO A 162 14.60 -31.67 -4.91
C PRO A 162 15.98 -31.18 -5.33
N LEU A 163 16.76 -30.63 -4.39
CA LEU A 163 18.11 -30.13 -4.65
C LEU A 163 19.12 -31.25 -4.98
N CYS A 164 18.88 -32.47 -4.51
CA CYS A 164 19.68 -33.65 -4.85
C CYS A 164 19.27 -34.19 -6.23
N VAL A 165 17.98 -34.39 -6.46
CA VAL A 165 17.43 -34.93 -7.72
C VAL A 165 17.75 -34.03 -8.91
N HIS A 166 17.75 -32.71 -8.72
CA HIS A 166 17.94 -31.72 -9.78
C HIS A 166 19.29 -30.99 -9.72
N ALA A 167 20.28 -31.53 -8.99
CA ALA A 167 21.61 -30.90 -8.85
C ALA A 167 22.24 -30.49 -10.19
N SER A 168 22.18 -31.37 -11.20
CA SER A 168 22.73 -31.13 -12.54
C SER A 168 22.00 -30.04 -13.35
N ARG A 169 20.87 -29.53 -12.84
CA ARG A 169 20.05 -28.48 -13.44
C ARG A 169 20.28 -27.12 -12.78
N ILE A 170 21.10 -27.06 -11.73
CA ILE A 170 21.47 -25.86 -11.01
C ILE A 170 22.86 -25.40 -11.49
N ARG A 171 22.92 -24.24 -12.15
CA ARG A 171 24.15 -23.51 -12.45
C ARG A 171 24.41 -22.53 -11.32
N LEU A 172 25.58 -22.66 -10.67
CA LEU A 172 25.90 -21.87 -9.50
C LEU A 172 27.12 -20.98 -9.78
N PHE A 173 26.95 -19.67 -9.61
CA PHE A 173 28.04 -18.71 -9.55
C PHE A 173 28.17 -18.20 -8.12
N ARG A 174 29.15 -18.73 -7.38
CA ARG A 174 29.42 -18.33 -6.00
C ARG A 174 30.45 -17.20 -5.96
N ILE A 175 30.20 -16.21 -5.13
CA ILE A 175 31.13 -15.11 -4.87
C ILE A 175 31.15 -14.83 -3.37
N ASP A 176 32.32 -14.43 -2.86
CA ASP A 176 32.45 -13.95 -1.50
C ASP A 176 31.53 -12.75 -1.26
N ALA A 177 30.77 -12.77 -0.16
CA ALA A 177 29.80 -11.73 0.15
C ALA A 177 30.43 -10.32 0.21
N GLN A 178 31.68 -10.17 0.63
CA GLN A 178 32.37 -8.86 0.68
C GLN A 178 32.57 -8.23 -0.70
N ARG A 179 32.48 -9.04 -1.76
CA ARG A 179 32.57 -8.60 -3.16
C ARG A 179 31.20 -8.34 -3.79
N GLY A 180 30.12 -8.55 -3.04
CA GLY A 180 28.77 -8.28 -3.50
C GLY A 180 28.52 -6.78 -3.71
N ALA A 181 27.90 -6.43 -4.84
CA ALA A 181 27.66 -5.04 -5.23
C ALA A 181 26.18 -4.75 -5.53
N GLY A 182 25.27 -5.45 -4.85
CA GLY A 182 23.83 -5.24 -4.96
C GLY A 182 23.11 -6.13 -5.99
N PRO A 183 21.77 -6.00 -6.08
CA PRO A 183 20.93 -6.90 -6.87
C PRO A 183 21.14 -6.76 -8.38
N THR A 184 21.35 -5.55 -8.87
CA THR A 184 21.67 -5.26 -10.28
C THR A 184 22.92 -5.99 -10.75
N PHE A 185 23.98 -5.95 -9.94
CA PHE A 185 25.22 -6.68 -10.17
C PHE A 185 24.99 -8.20 -10.19
N ALA A 186 24.27 -8.74 -9.20
CA ALA A 186 23.97 -10.17 -9.16
C ALA A 186 23.10 -10.62 -10.35
N ARG A 187 22.11 -9.83 -10.75
CA ARG A 187 21.24 -10.13 -11.91
C ARG A 187 21.97 -10.00 -13.23
N HIS A 188 22.97 -9.11 -13.35
CA HIS A 188 23.90 -9.08 -14.48
C HIS A 188 24.65 -10.41 -14.64
N ILE A 189 25.19 -10.95 -13.54
CA ILE A 189 25.83 -12.27 -13.55
C ILE A 189 24.80 -13.37 -13.88
N GLY A 190 23.58 -13.26 -13.35
CA GLY A 190 22.46 -14.16 -13.68
C GLY A 190 22.17 -14.21 -15.19
N HIS A 191 22.05 -13.06 -15.84
CA HIS A 191 21.84 -12.95 -17.29
C HIS A 191 22.99 -13.55 -18.10
N ARG A 192 24.22 -13.49 -17.59
CA ARG A 192 25.38 -14.16 -18.20
C ARG A 192 25.31 -15.69 -18.14
N MET A 193 24.45 -16.27 -17.32
CA MET A 193 24.23 -17.73 -17.24
C MET A 193 23.10 -18.25 -18.15
N TYR A 194 22.42 -17.35 -18.87
CA TYR A 194 21.47 -17.71 -19.92
C TYR A 194 22.18 -18.43 -21.07
N ARG A 195 21.59 -19.52 -21.59
CA ARG A 195 22.15 -20.38 -22.65
C ARG A 195 21.16 -20.62 -23.78
N GLY A 196 20.23 -19.70 -23.99
CA GLY A 196 19.26 -19.78 -25.07
C GLY A 196 17.98 -20.52 -24.72
N GLU A 197 17.65 -20.68 -23.42
CA GLU A 197 16.39 -21.26 -22.93
C GLU A 197 15.16 -20.53 -23.48
N ALA A 198 14.05 -21.23 -23.65
CA ALA A 198 12.86 -20.67 -24.29
C ALA A 198 12.21 -19.55 -23.47
N PHE A 199 12.17 -19.70 -22.15
CA PHE A 199 11.65 -18.70 -21.23
C PHE A 199 12.66 -18.39 -20.14
N VAL A 200 12.57 -17.18 -19.58
CA VAL A 200 13.37 -16.73 -18.45
C VAL A 200 12.44 -16.18 -17.38
N PHE A 201 12.68 -16.61 -16.14
CA PHE A 201 11.96 -16.18 -14.97
C PHE A 201 12.95 -15.65 -13.92
N GLN A 202 12.91 -14.35 -13.65
CA GLN A 202 13.65 -13.75 -12.55
C GLN A 202 12.77 -13.66 -11.31
N VAL A 203 13.33 -14.06 -10.16
CA VAL A 203 12.70 -13.94 -8.84
C VAL A 203 13.72 -13.52 -7.79
N ASP A 204 13.24 -13.00 -6.66
CA ASP A 204 14.04 -12.81 -5.45
C ASP A 204 14.40 -14.16 -4.80
N SER A 205 15.38 -14.15 -3.88
CA SER A 205 15.93 -15.37 -3.26
C SER A 205 15.07 -15.97 -2.15
N HIS A 206 14.01 -15.32 -1.70
CA HIS A 206 13.17 -15.75 -0.56
C HIS A 206 11.70 -15.71 -0.96
N VAL A 207 11.38 -16.62 -1.87
CA VAL A 207 10.07 -16.77 -2.47
C VAL A 207 9.62 -18.22 -2.39
N GLU A 208 8.31 -18.44 -2.48
CA GLU A 208 7.74 -19.77 -2.51
C GLU A 208 6.82 -19.94 -3.72
N PHE A 209 7.13 -20.94 -4.56
CA PHE A 209 6.37 -21.23 -5.78
C PHE A 209 5.10 -22.02 -5.46
N VAL A 210 4.02 -21.82 -6.22
CA VAL A 210 2.80 -22.64 -6.08
C VAL A 210 2.90 -23.94 -6.88
N GLN A 211 2.02 -24.88 -6.59
CA GLN A 211 1.85 -26.09 -7.40
C GLN A 211 1.49 -25.74 -8.84
N ASP A 212 2.18 -26.36 -9.79
CA ASP A 212 2.01 -26.21 -11.24
C ASP A 212 2.32 -24.81 -11.79
N TRP A 213 3.13 -24.03 -11.04
CA TRP A 213 3.46 -22.64 -11.35
C TRP A 213 4.05 -22.43 -12.75
N ASP A 214 4.83 -23.39 -13.23
CA ASP A 214 5.61 -23.29 -14.45
C ASP A 214 4.70 -23.35 -15.68
N VAL A 215 3.66 -24.19 -15.63
CA VAL A 215 2.64 -24.24 -16.70
C VAL A 215 1.74 -23.00 -16.61
N ASP A 216 1.32 -22.63 -15.40
CA ASP A 216 0.45 -21.46 -15.18
C ASP A 216 1.08 -20.17 -15.75
N ILE A 217 2.34 -19.88 -15.41
CA ILE A 217 2.98 -18.63 -15.87
C ILE A 217 3.20 -18.58 -17.39
N ILE A 218 3.50 -19.73 -18.02
CA ILE A 218 3.62 -19.82 -19.48
C ILE A 218 2.25 -19.60 -20.14
N ASP A 219 1.18 -20.17 -19.58
CA ASP A 219 -0.16 -20.00 -20.13
C ASP A 219 -0.66 -18.56 -19.97
N GLN A 220 -0.36 -17.91 -18.84
CA GLN A 220 -0.61 -16.48 -18.68
C GLN A 220 0.15 -15.66 -19.73
N TRP A 221 1.43 -15.99 -20.00
CA TRP A 221 2.20 -15.28 -21.02
C TRP A 221 1.62 -15.50 -22.43
N ARG A 222 1.20 -16.73 -22.77
CA ARG A 222 0.53 -17.03 -24.04
C ARG A 222 -0.76 -16.22 -24.20
N ALA A 223 -1.52 -16.03 -23.12
CA ALA A 223 -2.76 -15.26 -23.13
C ALA A 223 -2.56 -13.77 -23.45
N ALA A 224 -1.36 -13.21 -23.22
CA ALA A 224 -1.02 -11.84 -23.65
C ALA A 224 -1.00 -11.67 -25.17
N ARG A 225 -0.85 -12.78 -25.92
CA ARG A 225 -0.77 -12.84 -27.40
C ARG A 225 0.32 -11.94 -27.98
N ASN A 226 1.37 -11.68 -27.20
CA ASN A 226 2.45 -10.77 -27.53
C ASN A 226 3.79 -11.46 -27.25
N GLU A 227 4.56 -11.77 -28.30
CA GLU A 227 5.88 -12.40 -28.23
C GLU A 227 6.88 -11.55 -27.41
N TYR A 228 6.65 -10.24 -27.36
CA TYR A 228 7.46 -9.25 -26.65
C TYR A 228 6.82 -8.86 -25.31
N ALA A 229 5.87 -9.65 -24.80
CA ALA A 229 5.33 -9.46 -23.46
C ALA A 229 6.36 -9.82 -22.40
N VAL A 230 6.45 -8.97 -21.38
CA VAL A 230 7.11 -9.29 -20.11
C VAL A 230 6.09 -9.20 -18.99
N LEU A 231 5.82 -10.33 -18.33
CA LEU A 231 4.99 -10.35 -17.14
C LEU A 231 5.87 -9.91 -15.97
N SER A 232 5.53 -8.82 -15.30
CA SER A 232 6.34 -8.27 -14.21
C SER A 232 5.45 -7.68 -13.13
N THR A 233 5.77 -7.91 -11.86
CA THR A 233 5.02 -7.34 -10.74
C THR A 233 5.80 -7.45 -9.44
N TYR A 234 5.37 -6.76 -8.39
CA TYR A 234 5.72 -7.17 -7.03
C TYR A 234 4.91 -8.40 -6.65
N MET A 235 5.54 -9.28 -5.88
CA MET A 235 4.89 -10.50 -5.43
C MET A 235 4.04 -10.20 -4.21
N THR A 236 2.90 -10.88 -4.10
CA THR A 236 2.08 -10.89 -2.89
C THR A 236 2.84 -11.56 -1.74
N ASP A 237 2.55 -11.18 -0.50
CA ASP A 237 3.14 -11.82 0.68
C ASP A 237 2.77 -13.31 0.78
N LEU A 238 3.71 -14.11 1.28
CA LEU A 238 3.58 -15.56 1.46
C LEU A 238 2.50 -15.96 2.49
N GLN A 239 2.28 -15.17 3.54
CA GLN A 239 1.42 -15.60 4.65
C GLN A 239 -0.04 -15.74 4.23
N GLY A 240 -0.56 -16.95 4.38
CA GLY A 240 -1.93 -17.29 4.02
C GLY A 240 -2.21 -17.24 2.52
N SER A 241 -1.17 -17.24 1.68
CA SER A 241 -1.32 -17.17 0.21
C SER A 241 -1.17 -18.53 -0.48
N ILE A 242 -0.57 -19.52 0.18
CA ILE A 242 -0.45 -20.90 -0.32
C ILE A 242 -1.18 -21.84 0.63
N ASP A 243 -1.97 -22.76 0.07
CA ASP A 243 -2.58 -23.86 0.83
C ASP A 243 -1.48 -24.83 1.31
N PRO A 244 -1.30 -25.03 2.62
CA PRO A 244 -0.22 -25.86 3.16
C PRO A 244 -0.38 -27.36 2.84
N LYS A 245 -1.56 -27.82 2.41
CA LYS A 245 -1.81 -29.22 2.06
C LYS A 245 -1.61 -29.48 0.57
N THR A 246 -2.07 -28.56 -0.27
CA THR A 246 -2.09 -28.75 -1.73
C THR A 246 -1.00 -27.97 -2.46
N ASN A 247 -0.31 -27.07 -1.77
CA ASN A 247 0.64 -26.09 -2.32
C ASN A 247 0.03 -25.17 -3.40
N ARG A 248 -1.30 -25.14 -3.55
CA ARG A 248 -1.98 -24.29 -4.54
C ARG A 248 -2.12 -22.86 -4.03
N SER A 249 -2.16 -21.91 -4.97
CA SER A 249 -2.47 -20.52 -4.67
C SER A 249 -3.86 -20.39 -4.04
N LEU A 250 -3.96 -19.62 -2.96
CA LEU A 250 -5.22 -19.14 -2.37
C LEU A 250 -5.59 -17.74 -2.91
N ARG A 251 -4.74 -17.14 -3.75
CA ARG A 251 -4.91 -15.80 -4.31
C ARG A 251 -5.25 -15.87 -5.80
N THR A 252 -6.22 -15.06 -6.19
CA THR A 252 -6.56 -14.78 -7.60
C THR A 252 -6.15 -13.35 -8.00
N THR A 253 -5.44 -12.68 -7.10
CA THR A 253 -5.02 -11.29 -7.18
C THR A 253 -3.52 -11.20 -7.45
N ARG A 254 -3.08 -9.99 -7.79
CA ARG A 254 -1.69 -9.62 -8.02
C ARG A 254 -1.54 -8.09 -7.93
N PRO A 255 -0.43 -7.57 -7.42
CA PRO A 255 -0.08 -6.16 -7.54
C PRO A 255 0.05 -5.72 -9.01
N ILE A 256 -0.11 -4.41 -9.26
CA ILE A 256 0.05 -3.78 -10.58
C ILE A 256 1.06 -2.63 -10.49
N MET A 257 1.85 -2.40 -11.53
CA MET A 257 2.89 -1.38 -11.54
C MET A 257 2.43 -0.14 -12.30
N CYS A 258 1.76 0.77 -11.60
CA CYS A 258 1.05 1.89 -12.24
C CYS A 258 1.45 3.30 -11.80
N ASN A 259 1.88 3.55 -10.56
CA ASN A 259 2.34 4.88 -10.17
C ASN A 259 3.85 4.93 -10.08
N SER A 260 4.38 6.15 -10.18
CA SER A 260 5.78 6.43 -9.88
C SER A 260 5.96 7.82 -9.29
N MET A 261 7.10 8.06 -8.66
CA MET A 261 7.54 9.34 -8.11
C MET A 261 9.05 9.49 -8.27
N PHE A 262 9.52 10.73 -8.33
CA PHE A 262 10.95 11.02 -8.40
C PHE A 262 11.61 10.91 -7.02
N GLU A 263 12.77 10.26 -6.95
CA GLU A 263 13.68 10.17 -5.80
C GLU A 263 15.11 10.50 -6.26
N GLY A 264 16.02 10.93 -5.36
CA GLY A 264 17.45 11.05 -5.70
C GLY A 264 17.99 12.48 -5.90
N GLY A 265 17.22 13.52 -5.59
CA GLY A 265 17.71 14.91 -5.56
C GLY A 265 18.18 15.42 -6.94
N SER A 266 19.49 15.68 -7.09
CA SER A 266 20.09 16.14 -8.36
C SER A 266 20.24 15.03 -9.40
N LEU A 267 20.31 13.76 -8.97
CA LEU A 267 20.31 12.58 -9.83
C LEU A 267 18.95 11.89 -9.73
N ALA A 268 17.88 12.63 -10.00
CA ALA A 268 16.55 12.12 -9.77
C ALA A 268 16.18 11.01 -10.76
N TYR A 269 15.63 9.92 -10.23
CA TYR A 269 15.12 8.78 -10.99
C TYR A 269 13.71 8.42 -10.51
N LEU A 270 12.99 7.65 -11.31
CA LEU A 270 11.64 7.19 -10.98
C LEU A 270 11.70 5.96 -10.07
N ARG A 271 10.89 5.99 -9.02
CA ARG A 271 10.60 4.87 -8.13
C ARG A 271 9.11 4.57 -8.18
N HIS A 272 8.74 3.29 -8.27
CA HIS A 272 7.34 2.90 -8.42
C HIS A 272 6.66 2.69 -7.06
N GLY A 273 7.33 1.99 -6.13
CA GLY A 273 6.78 1.64 -4.83
C GLY A 273 5.62 0.64 -4.95
N THR A 274 5.25 0.00 -3.83
CA THR A 274 4.19 -1.02 -3.85
C THR A 274 2.83 -0.38 -4.06
N GLN A 275 2.06 -0.91 -5.01
CA GLN A 275 0.71 -0.49 -5.31
C GLN A 275 -0.31 -1.45 -4.68
N PRO A 276 -1.54 -1.00 -4.35
CA PRO A 276 -2.61 -1.87 -3.87
C PRO A 276 -2.81 -3.11 -4.76
N GLU A 277 -2.92 -4.27 -4.10
CA GLU A 277 -3.31 -5.52 -4.72
C GLU A 277 -4.84 -5.67 -4.69
N GLU A 278 -5.42 -5.92 -5.85
CA GLU A 278 -6.88 -5.99 -6.03
C GLU A 278 -7.28 -7.07 -7.03
N ALA A 279 -8.58 -7.38 -7.06
CA ALA A 279 -9.15 -8.23 -8.07
C ALA A 279 -8.98 -7.62 -9.47
N PRO A 280 -8.42 -8.35 -10.44
CA PRO A 280 -8.28 -7.86 -11.81
C PRO A 280 -9.64 -7.55 -12.44
N VAL A 281 -9.73 -6.40 -13.12
CA VAL A 281 -10.86 -6.11 -14.03
C VAL A 281 -10.81 -7.04 -15.26
N VAL A 282 -9.61 -7.24 -15.82
CA VAL A 282 -9.36 -8.18 -16.92
C VAL A 282 -8.84 -9.49 -16.33
N LYS A 283 -9.65 -10.56 -16.40
CA LYS A 283 -9.39 -11.83 -15.69
C LYS A 283 -8.79 -12.94 -16.56
N ASP A 284 -8.92 -12.82 -17.87
CA ASP A 284 -8.60 -13.91 -18.81
C ASP A 284 -7.29 -13.68 -19.58
N GLU A 285 -6.67 -12.51 -19.42
CA GLU A 285 -5.36 -12.17 -20.00
C GLU A 285 -4.57 -11.23 -19.09
N PRO A 286 -3.22 -11.24 -19.17
CA PRO A 286 -2.39 -10.28 -18.45
C PRO A 286 -2.75 -8.84 -18.81
N MET A 287 -2.67 -7.94 -17.83
CA MET A 287 -3.08 -6.55 -18.00
C MET A 287 -1.87 -5.66 -18.24
N LEU A 288 -1.91 -4.85 -19.30
CA LEU A 288 -0.82 -3.92 -19.61
C LEU A 288 -0.60 -2.91 -18.46
N GLN A 289 0.67 -2.58 -18.23
CA GLN A 289 1.09 -1.59 -17.24
C GLN A 289 2.30 -0.79 -17.74
N PRO A 290 2.50 0.45 -17.28
CA PRO A 290 3.61 1.28 -17.75
C PRO A 290 4.97 0.88 -17.17
N PHE A 291 5.00 0.34 -15.96
CA PHE A 291 6.23 0.17 -15.20
C PHE A 291 6.61 -1.30 -15.00
N TRP A 292 7.91 -1.51 -14.82
CA TRP A 292 8.53 -2.80 -14.52
C TRP A 292 8.72 -2.94 -13.00
N ALA A 293 8.65 -4.17 -12.49
CA ALA A 293 9.03 -4.51 -11.13
C ALA A 293 10.23 -5.46 -11.11
N ALA A 294 11.20 -5.16 -10.25
CA ALA A 294 12.44 -5.91 -10.16
C ALA A 294 12.27 -7.33 -9.58
N GLY A 295 11.39 -7.48 -8.59
CA GLY A 295 11.28 -8.71 -7.80
C GLY A 295 10.75 -9.91 -8.57
N LEU A 296 9.95 -9.70 -9.62
CA LEU A 296 9.44 -10.75 -10.50
C LEU A 296 9.41 -10.28 -11.95
N SER A 297 10.03 -11.04 -12.85
CA SER A 297 9.82 -10.87 -14.29
C SER A 297 9.88 -12.18 -15.07
N PHE A 298 8.93 -12.39 -15.98
CA PHE A 298 8.80 -13.57 -16.82
C PHE A 298 8.64 -13.18 -18.29
N SER A 299 9.49 -13.72 -19.16
CA SER A 299 9.52 -13.37 -20.59
C SER A 299 10.11 -14.48 -21.45
N ARG A 300 10.03 -14.31 -22.77
CA ARG A 300 10.78 -15.12 -23.75
C ARG A 300 12.28 -14.90 -23.59
N GLY A 301 13.07 -15.95 -23.81
CA GLY A 301 14.51 -15.93 -23.55
C GLY A 301 15.28 -14.87 -24.34
N HIS A 302 14.80 -14.48 -25.53
CA HIS A 302 15.42 -13.41 -26.32
C HIS A 302 15.42 -12.05 -25.59
N PHE A 303 14.60 -11.86 -24.55
CA PHE A 303 14.65 -10.68 -23.67
C PHE A 303 16.04 -10.50 -23.05
N VAL A 304 16.64 -11.55 -22.50
CA VAL A 304 17.94 -11.50 -21.82
C VAL A 304 19.06 -11.08 -22.78
N SER A 305 19.01 -11.56 -24.02
CA SER A 305 19.98 -11.21 -25.06
C SER A 305 19.85 -9.77 -25.54
N ARG A 306 18.63 -9.24 -25.64
CA ARG A 306 18.37 -7.88 -26.15
C ARG A 306 18.48 -6.80 -25.06
N VAL A 307 18.10 -7.13 -23.83
CA VAL A 307 18.01 -6.18 -22.71
C VAL A 307 18.71 -6.73 -21.47
N PRO A 308 20.04 -6.99 -21.52
CA PRO A 308 20.75 -7.51 -20.37
C PRO A 308 20.84 -6.48 -19.23
N TYR A 309 20.89 -6.96 -17.97
CA TYR A 309 21.25 -6.10 -16.83
C TYR A 309 22.61 -5.42 -17.07
N ASP A 310 22.66 -4.12 -16.81
CA ASP A 310 23.83 -3.28 -17.06
C ASP A 310 24.92 -3.55 -16.01
N CYS A 311 26.09 -4.01 -16.46
CA CYS A 311 27.22 -4.31 -15.59
C CYS A 311 27.76 -3.07 -14.87
N CYS A 312 27.52 -1.89 -15.43
CA CYS A 312 28.03 -0.62 -14.93
C CYS A 312 27.09 0.05 -13.91
N LEU A 313 26.19 -0.70 -13.28
CA LEU A 313 25.27 -0.21 -12.25
C LEU A 313 25.50 -0.82 -10.86
N PRO A 314 26.75 -0.92 -10.34
CA PRO A 314 26.98 -1.45 -9.01
C PRO A 314 26.32 -0.56 -7.95
N MET A 315 25.94 -1.18 -6.83
CA MET A 315 25.31 -0.53 -5.68
C MET A 315 23.93 0.10 -5.95
N VAL A 316 23.37 -0.08 -7.17
CA VAL A 316 22.01 0.36 -7.49
C VAL A 316 21.02 -0.68 -6.96
N PHE A 317 20.14 -0.21 -6.08
CA PHE A 317 19.00 -0.98 -5.57
C PHE A 317 17.70 -0.34 -6.04
N GLN A 318 17.42 0.89 -5.59
CA GLN A 318 16.30 1.69 -6.11
C GLN A 318 16.69 2.31 -7.45
N GLY A 319 15.79 2.25 -8.43
CA GLY A 319 15.99 2.83 -9.77
C GLY A 319 16.32 1.80 -10.87
N GLU A 320 16.72 0.57 -10.52
CA GLU A 320 16.94 -0.48 -11.53
C GLU A 320 15.66 -0.78 -12.34
N GLU A 321 14.50 -0.60 -11.72
CA GLU A 321 13.19 -0.88 -12.29
C GLU A 321 12.88 0.05 -13.47
N ILE A 322 13.04 1.37 -13.29
CA ILE A 322 12.85 2.31 -14.39
C ILE A 322 13.92 2.13 -15.47
N SER A 323 15.16 1.82 -15.06
CA SER A 323 16.25 1.55 -16.02
C SER A 323 15.91 0.37 -16.93
N MET A 324 15.56 -0.78 -16.35
CA MET A 324 15.16 -1.98 -17.10
C MET A 324 13.86 -1.73 -17.88
N GLY A 325 12.87 -1.08 -17.26
CA GLY A 325 11.57 -0.80 -17.86
C GLY A 325 11.65 0.06 -19.12
N VAL A 326 12.40 1.17 -19.09
CA VAL A 326 12.59 2.06 -20.25
C VAL A 326 13.46 1.40 -21.32
N ARG A 327 14.53 0.71 -20.93
CA ARG A 327 15.38 -0.02 -21.89
C ARG A 327 14.59 -1.13 -22.59
N ALA A 328 13.79 -1.91 -21.87
CA ALA A 328 12.90 -2.89 -22.46
C ALA A 328 11.88 -2.26 -23.41
N TRP A 329 11.24 -1.17 -22.98
CA TRP A 329 10.24 -0.47 -23.79
C TRP A 329 10.83 0.06 -25.11
N THR A 330 12.03 0.64 -25.07
CA THR A 330 12.74 1.14 -26.27
C THR A 330 13.19 0.02 -27.23
N HIS A 331 13.29 -1.22 -26.75
CA HIS A 331 13.49 -2.43 -27.56
C HIS A 331 12.17 -3.05 -28.08
N GLY A 332 11.03 -2.43 -27.82
CA GLY A 332 9.71 -2.88 -28.28
C GLY A 332 8.98 -3.84 -27.33
N TYR A 333 9.50 -4.06 -26.13
CA TYR A 333 8.82 -4.90 -25.13
C TYR A 333 7.70 -4.14 -24.42
N ASP A 334 6.67 -4.87 -24.03
CA ASP A 334 5.51 -4.36 -23.33
C ASP A 334 5.34 -5.06 -21.98
N HIS A 335 5.08 -4.28 -20.94
CA HIS A 335 4.99 -4.78 -19.56
C HIS A 335 3.55 -5.12 -19.21
N TYR A 336 3.37 -6.28 -18.60
CA TYR A 336 2.06 -6.76 -18.16
C TYR A 336 2.11 -7.19 -16.70
N ALA A 337 1.08 -6.84 -15.93
CA ALA A 337 0.78 -7.54 -14.70
C ALA A 337 0.23 -8.94 -15.05
N PRO A 338 0.68 -10.02 -14.38
CA PRO A 338 0.13 -11.36 -14.60
C PRO A 338 -1.39 -11.40 -14.33
N ILE A 339 -2.05 -12.46 -14.78
CA ILE A 339 -3.45 -12.74 -14.42
C ILE A 339 -3.57 -12.96 -12.91
N ARG A 340 -2.62 -13.70 -12.33
CA ARG A 340 -2.54 -14.07 -10.91
C ARG A 340 -1.10 -14.41 -10.50
N SER A 341 -0.80 -14.27 -9.22
CA SER A 341 0.50 -14.64 -8.65
C SER A 341 0.74 -16.16 -8.70
N VAL A 342 1.92 -16.59 -9.18
CA VAL A 342 2.39 -18.00 -9.20
C VAL A 342 3.51 -18.26 -8.20
N VAL A 343 3.95 -17.20 -7.53
CA VAL A 343 5.05 -17.21 -6.56
C VAL A 343 4.78 -16.09 -5.57
N PHE A 344 5.07 -16.36 -4.30
CA PHE A 344 4.83 -15.44 -3.19
C PHE A 344 6.13 -15.11 -2.49
N HIS A 345 6.25 -13.87 -2.03
CA HIS A 345 7.46 -13.36 -1.41
C HIS A 345 7.33 -13.35 0.10
N GLU A 346 8.36 -13.74 0.83
CA GLU A 346 8.35 -13.66 2.28
C GLU A 346 8.87 -12.31 2.79
N TYR A 347 7.94 -11.39 3.04
CA TYR A 347 8.31 -10.07 3.54
C TYR A 347 8.70 -10.12 5.02
N MET A 348 9.84 -9.50 5.35
CA MET A 348 10.35 -9.43 6.73
C MET A 348 9.31 -8.86 7.72
N VAL A 349 8.46 -7.93 7.28
CA VAL A 349 7.44 -7.30 8.13
C VAL A 349 6.44 -8.33 8.67
N TYR A 350 6.11 -9.36 7.89
CA TYR A 350 5.15 -10.39 8.28
C TYR A 350 5.86 -11.63 8.84
N SER A 351 7.07 -11.95 8.37
CA SER A 351 7.78 -13.17 8.74
C SER A 351 8.53 -13.10 10.09
N LYS A 352 8.05 -13.85 11.09
CA LYS A 352 8.76 -14.08 12.36
C LYS A 352 10.13 -14.76 12.19
N ARG A 353 10.29 -15.64 11.19
CA ARG A 353 11.56 -16.34 10.96
C ARG A 353 12.64 -15.40 10.44
N ARG A 354 12.36 -14.59 9.41
CA ARG A 354 13.29 -13.55 8.93
C ARG A 354 13.62 -12.51 10.02
N GLN A 355 12.64 -12.12 10.83
CA GLN A 355 12.86 -11.19 11.95
C GLN A 355 13.86 -11.73 12.99
N SER A 356 13.92 -13.06 13.19
CA SER A 356 14.81 -13.69 14.19
C SER A 356 16.21 -14.01 13.65
N HIS A 357 16.42 -14.04 12.33
CA HIS A 357 17.69 -14.43 11.72
C HIS A 357 18.62 -13.26 11.37
N SER A 358 18.20 -12.00 11.58
CA SER A 358 19.00 -10.80 11.27
C SER A 358 19.71 -10.87 9.91
N VAL A 359 18.95 -11.17 8.85
CA VAL A 359 19.49 -11.47 7.50
C VAL A 359 20.40 -10.33 7.02
N PRO A 360 21.70 -10.58 6.78
CA PRO A 360 22.65 -9.57 6.33
C PRO A 360 22.38 -9.12 4.90
N LEU A 361 22.96 -7.97 4.55
CA LEU A 361 22.58 -7.23 3.35
C LEU A 361 23.78 -6.62 2.72
N PHE A 362 23.75 -6.49 1.40
CA PHE A 362 24.89 -5.95 0.66
C PHE A 362 25.27 -4.51 1.07
N TRP A 363 24.39 -3.77 1.76
CA TRP A 363 24.69 -2.46 2.33
C TRP A 363 25.81 -2.49 3.39
N GLU A 364 26.15 -3.67 3.93
CA GLU A 364 27.30 -3.88 4.79
C GLU A 364 28.63 -3.71 4.05
N ASN A 365 28.63 -3.85 2.72
CA ASN A 365 29.81 -3.69 1.87
C ASN A 365 30.10 -2.20 1.65
N LYS A 366 30.82 -1.60 2.61
CA LYS A 366 31.25 -0.18 2.59
C LYS A 366 32.72 0.00 2.21
N ALA A 367 33.23 -0.83 1.29
CA ALA A 367 34.61 -0.72 0.82
C ALA A 367 34.93 0.69 0.30
N ALA A 368 36.18 1.13 0.44
CA ALA A 368 36.63 2.43 -0.05
C ALA A 368 36.27 2.59 -1.55
N GLY A 369 35.58 3.68 -1.88
CA GLY A 369 35.12 3.97 -3.26
C GLY A 369 33.69 3.50 -3.60
N SER A 370 32.99 2.76 -2.72
CA SER A 370 31.63 2.28 -2.99
C SER A 370 30.60 3.39 -3.23
N GLU A 371 30.68 4.49 -2.47
CA GLU A 371 29.81 5.66 -2.67
C GLU A 371 30.10 6.38 -4.00
N GLN A 372 31.37 6.44 -4.41
CA GLN A 372 31.74 7.00 -5.71
C GLN A 372 31.24 6.11 -6.86
N ALA A 373 31.40 4.80 -6.74
CA ALA A 373 30.86 3.83 -7.70
C ALA A 373 29.34 3.92 -7.80
N LYS A 374 28.64 4.04 -6.65
CA LYS A 374 27.20 4.26 -6.59
C LYS A 374 26.79 5.56 -7.30
N ALA A 375 27.47 6.66 -7.02
CA ALA A 375 27.18 7.94 -7.67
C ALA A 375 27.40 7.88 -9.20
N GLN A 376 28.47 7.21 -9.67
CA GLN A 376 28.71 6.97 -11.09
C GLN A 376 27.62 6.08 -11.72
N ALA A 377 27.20 5.03 -11.02
CA ALA A 377 26.12 4.16 -11.44
C ALA A 377 24.80 4.91 -11.60
N TYR A 378 24.39 5.73 -10.63
CA TYR A 378 23.17 6.54 -10.76
C TYR A 378 23.27 7.58 -11.87
N ARG A 379 24.43 8.23 -12.07
CA ARG A 379 24.66 9.12 -13.23
C ARG A 379 24.48 8.40 -14.56
N ARG A 380 25.08 7.21 -14.69
CA ARG A 380 24.90 6.36 -15.88
C ARG A 380 23.44 5.99 -16.08
N LEU A 381 22.78 5.54 -15.02
CA LEU A 381 21.38 5.13 -15.03
C LEU A 381 20.50 6.22 -15.61
N VAL A 382 20.53 7.44 -15.05
CA VAL A 382 19.69 8.55 -15.49
C VAL A 382 20.09 9.07 -16.86
N SER A 383 21.38 9.01 -17.24
CA SER A 383 21.87 9.42 -18.55
C SER A 383 21.39 8.49 -19.66
N VAL A 384 21.56 7.16 -19.49
CA VAL A 384 21.16 6.15 -20.50
C VAL A 384 19.67 6.23 -20.83
N ILE A 385 18.83 6.49 -19.83
CA ILE A 385 17.37 6.59 -20.02
C ILE A 385 16.88 8.03 -20.18
N GLY A 386 17.76 9.02 -20.38
CA GLY A 386 17.35 10.40 -20.68
C GLY A 386 16.55 11.10 -19.58
N MET A 387 16.86 10.84 -18.31
CA MET A 387 16.29 11.51 -17.13
C MET A 387 17.16 12.65 -16.59
N THR A 388 18.29 12.95 -17.23
CA THR A 388 19.11 14.12 -16.90
C THR A 388 18.38 15.40 -17.31
N LYS A 389 18.45 16.46 -16.47
CA LYS A 389 17.97 17.79 -16.86
C LYS A 389 18.70 18.24 -18.12
N THR A 390 17.98 18.40 -19.22
CA THR A 390 18.53 18.86 -20.49
C THR A 390 19.11 20.27 -20.33
N GLY A 391 20.41 20.46 -20.59
CA GLY A 391 20.95 21.79 -20.90
C GLY A 391 22.36 22.12 -20.38
N THR A 392 22.89 21.38 -19.41
CA THR A 392 24.27 21.61 -18.94
C THR A 392 24.91 20.28 -18.57
N PRO A 393 26.03 19.91 -19.22
CA PRO A 393 26.97 18.99 -18.59
C PRO A 393 27.21 19.50 -17.18
N SER A 394 27.00 18.68 -16.17
CA SER A 394 27.45 19.01 -14.82
C SER A 394 28.90 19.50 -14.90
N LYS A 395 29.30 20.55 -14.18
CA LYS A 395 30.72 20.92 -14.08
C LYS A 395 31.59 19.77 -13.50
N ASP A 396 30.94 18.74 -12.95
CA ASP A 396 31.51 17.50 -12.46
C ASP A 396 31.28 16.30 -13.41
N GLU A 397 30.77 16.49 -14.63
CA GLU A 397 30.75 15.45 -15.65
C GLU A 397 32.18 15.21 -16.12
N ASP A 398 32.76 14.10 -15.68
CA ASP A 398 34.01 13.61 -16.23
C ASP A 398 33.81 13.29 -17.73
N PRO A 399 34.38 14.10 -18.65
CA PRO A 399 34.20 13.88 -20.08
C PRO A 399 34.79 12.55 -20.54
N SER A 400 35.68 11.94 -19.74
CA SER A 400 36.29 10.63 -20.01
C SER A 400 35.26 9.48 -20.01
N LEU A 401 34.12 9.63 -19.32
CA LEU A 401 33.02 8.66 -19.33
C LEU A 401 32.36 8.55 -20.71
N TYR A 402 32.48 9.58 -21.55
CA TYR A 402 31.96 9.67 -22.91
C TYR A 402 33.06 9.65 -23.99
N GLN A 403 34.30 9.29 -23.65
CA GLN A 403 35.37 9.04 -24.62
C GLN A 403 35.31 7.60 -25.17
N PRO A 404 35.85 7.33 -26.38
CA PRO A 404 36.11 5.97 -26.83
C PRO A 404 36.99 5.22 -25.81
N GLY A 405 36.48 4.13 -25.21
CA GLY A 405 37.13 3.39 -24.11
C GLY A 405 36.51 3.63 -22.72
N GLY A 406 35.55 4.55 -22.59
CA GLY A 406 34.76 4.82 -21.37
C GLY A 406 33.42 4.08 -21.33
N LEU A 407 32.44 4.60 -20.58
CA LEU A 407 31.11 3.99 -20.40
C LEU A 407 30.27 3.89 -21.70
N LEU A 408 30.62 4.64 -22.75
CA LEU A 408 29.99 4.53 -24.07
C LEU A 408 30.27 3.20 -24.77
N GLN A 409 31.39 2.53 -24.48
CA GLN A 409 31.69 1.22 -25.09
C GLN A 409 30.63 0.16 -24.73
N TYR A 410 29.94 0.38 -23.61
CA TYR A 410 28.89 -0.48 -23.08
C TYR A 410 27.49 -0.11 -23.59
N ALA A 411 27.33 1.01 -24.31
CA ALA A 411 26.03 1.48 -24.79
C ALA A 411 25.40 0.56 -25.83
N SER A 412 26.20 -0.13 -26.66
CA SER A 412 25.69 -1.08 -27.66
C SER A 412 25.00 -2.31 -27.05
N ARG A 413 25.43 -2.72 -25.85
CA ARG A 413 24.88 -3.88 -25.14
C ARG A 413 23.88 -3.49 -24.06
N TYR A 414 24.14 -2.40 -23.34
CA TYR A 414 23.37 -2.01 -22.16
C TYR A 414 22.61 -0.68 -22.33
N GLY A 415 22.56 -0.13 -23.55
CA GLY A 415 21.84 1.09 -23.85
C GLY A 415 20.33 0.88 -24.05
N VAL A 416 19.70 1.92 -24.60
CA VAL A 416 18.32 1.93 -25.06
C VAL A 416 18.20 1.37 -26.47
N GLY A 417 17.02 0.84 -26.82
CA GLY A 417 16.73 0.31 -28.14
C GLY A 417 16.32 1.41 -29.13
N ALA A 418 16.32 1.06 -30.42
CA ALA A 418 15.94 1.96 -31.51
C ALA A 418 14.46 1.84 -31.93
N THR A 419 13.69 0.92 -31.32
CA THR A 419 12.31 0.64 -31.77
C THR A 419 11.35 1.74 -31.36
N ARG A 420 11.55 2.33 -30.17
CA ARG A 420 10.70 3.40 -29.65
C ARG A 420 11.56 4.50 -29.00
N PRO A 421 11.33 5.80 -29.25
CA PRO A 421 12.12 6.87 -28.64
C PRO A 421 11.84 7.01 -27.15
N VAL A 422 12.90 7.14 -26.32
CA VAL A 422 12.77 7.37 -24.86
C VAL A 422 11.81 8.51 -24.52
N SER A 423 11.87 9.62 -25.25
CA SER A 423 10.99 10.78 -25.05
C SER A 423 9.51 10.45 -25.20
N LEU A 424 9.16 9.52 -26.09
CA LEU A 424 7.78 9.09 -26.30
C LEU A 424 7.24 8.31 -25.08
N PHE A 425 8.07 7.54 -24.38
CA PHE A 425 7.66 6.89 -23.12
C PHE A 425 7.24 7.95 -22.09
N TYR A 426 8.06 8.97 -21.89
CA TYR A 426 7.78 10.05 -20.95
C TYR A 426 6.56 10.88 -21.37
N GLN A 427 6.42 11.14 -22.67
CA GLN A 427 5.27 11.88 -23.20
C GLN A 427 3.96 11.10 -23.01
N LEU A 428 3.92 9.81 -23.36
CA LEU A 428 2.72 8.96 -23.25
C LEU A 428 2.20 8.89 -21.81
N PHE A 429 3.12 8.75 -20.84
CA PHE A 429 2.78 8.56 -19.44
C PHE A 429 2.84 9.84 -18.60
N MET A 430 2.90 11.01 -19.24
CA MET A 430 2.93 12.34 -18.59
C MET A 430 4.01 12.44 -17.50
N ILE A 431 5.22 11.99 -17.82
CA ILE A 431 6.40 12.08 -16.96
C ILE A 431 7.21 13.29 -17.41
N ASP A 432 7.31 14.28 -16.54
CA ASP A 432 8.15 15.46 -16.72
C ASP A 432 9.50 15.24 -16.04
N VAL A 433 10.48 14.81 -16.83
CA VAL A 433 11.86 14.58 -16.38
C VAL A 433 12.62 15.88 -16.07
N VAL A 434 12.16 17.03 -16.55
CA VAL A 434 12.83 18.32 -16.32
C VAL A 434 12.43 18.89 -14.96
N HIS A 435 11.14 18.85 -14.64
CA HIS A 435 10.57 19.36 -13.39
C HIS A 435 10.35 18.26 -12.34
N HIS A 436 10.76 17.03 -12.62
CA HIS A 436 10.62 15.86 -11.75
C HIS A 436 9.16 15.62 -11.30
N ARG A 437 8.21 15.65 -12.24
CA ARG A 437 6.78 15.39 -11.98
C ARG A 437 6.33 14.14 -12.70
N SER A 438 5.53 13.32 -12.03
CA SER A 438 4.92 12.12 -12.62
C SER A 438 3.43 12.09 -12.28
N GLU A 439 2.61 11.86 -13.29
CA GLU A 439 1.17 11.73 -13.13
C GLU A 439 0.79 10.42 -12.41
N LYS A 440 -0.37 10.40 -11.74
CA LYS A 440 -0.89 9.18 -11.11
C LYS A 440 -1.66 8.34 -12.14
N LEU A 441 -1.08 7.21 -12.55
CA LEU A 441 -1.64 6.38 -13.63
C LEU A 441 -2.47 5.21 -13.11
N CYS A 442 -2.53 4.95 -11.80
CA CYS A 442 -3.27 3.78 -11.30
C CYS A 442 -4.77 3.80 -11.64
N GLY A 443 -5.43 4.95 -11.68
CA GLY A 443 -6.82 5.02 -12.15
C GLY A 443 -6.94 4.55 -13.60
N PHE A 444 -6.06 5.04 -14.46
CA PHE A 444 -5.97 4.69 -15.88
C PHE A 444 -5.63 3.21 -16.14
N VAL A 445 -4.76 2.62 -15.31
CA VAL A 445 -4.36 1.21 -15.41
C VAL A 445 -5.43 0.28 -14.81
N ARG A 446 -5.94 0.59 -13.61
CA ARG A 446 -6.95 -0.23 -12.90
C ARG A 446 -8.28 -0.30 -13.63
N SER A 447 -8.68 0.77 -14.32
CA SER A 447 -9.89 0.76 -15.16
C SER A 447 -9.72 -0.02 -16.47
N ALA A 448 -8.57 -0.67 -16.67
CA ALA A 448 -8.16 -1.33 -17.91
C ALA A 448 -8.18 -0.39 -19.13
N SER A 449 -8.14 0.93 -18.92
CA SER A 449 -8.16 1.92 -20.01
C SER A 449 -6.85 1.88 -20.79
N LEU A 450 -5.70 1.80 -20.09
CA LEU A 450 -4.41 1.57 -20.73
C LEU A 450 -4.45 0.30 -21.58
N HIS A 451 -4.90 -0.81 -21.01
CA HIS A 451 -4.93 -2.08 -21.72
C HIS A 451 -5.81 -2.02 -22.98
N ARG A 452 -7.05 -1.55 -22.89
CA ARG A 452 -7.96 -1.45 -24.04
C ARG A 452 -7.47 -0.50 -25.12
N LEU A 453 -6.85 0.62 -24.74
CA LEU A 453 -6.34 1.60 -25.69
C LEU A 453 -5.12 1.08 -26.45
N PHE A 454 -4.22 0.34 -25.79
CA PHE A 454 -2.95 -0.07 -26.38
C PHE A 454 -3.04 -1.44 -27.05
N GLN A 455 -3.77 -2.41 -26.48
CA GLN A 455 -3.83 -3.78 -27.00
C GLN A 455 -4.42 -3.85 -28.42
N LYS A 456 -5.28 -2.90 -28.81
CA LYS A 456 -5.80 -2.78 -30.19
C LYS A 456 -4.72 -2.48 -31.23
N HIS A 457 -3.55 -2.02 -30.80
CA HIS A 457 -2.39 -1.70 -31.63
C HIS A 457 -1.29 -2.78 -31.54
N LEU A 458 -1.59 -3.95 -30.95
CA LEU A 458 -0.71 -5.11 -31.05
C LEU A 458 -0.45 -5.43 -32.53
N ARG A 459 0.83 -5.54 -32.90
CA ARG A 459 1.21 -5.83 -34.29
C ARG A 459 0.65 -7.17 -34.75
N LYS A 460 0.34 -7.29 -36.05
CA LYS A 460 -0.24 -8.52 -36.63
C LYS A 460 0.67 -9.75 -36.52
N ASP A 461 1.98 -9.53 -36.43
CA ASP A 461 2.98 -10.57 -36.20
C ASP A 461 3.13 -10.96 -34.71
N GLY A 462 2.37 -10.33 -33.82
CA GLY A 462 2.41 -10.56 -32.37
C GLY A 462 3.64 -9.98 -31.68
N ARG A 463 4.51 -9.22 -32.37
CA ARG A 463 5.78 -8.74 -31.82
C ARG A 463 5.60 -7.37 -31.14
N GLY A 464 4.89 -7.27 -30.03
CA GLY A 464 4.74 -5.99 -29.31
C GLY A 464 3.79 -5.00 -29.96
N ILE A 465 3.53 -3.90 -29.23
CA ILE A 465 2.52 -2.89 -29.58
C ILE A 465 3.12 -1.78 -30.44
N ASP A 466 2.41 -1.41 -31.51
CA ASP A 466 2.76 -0.24 -32.32
C ASP A 466 2.25 1.06 -31.66
N VAL A 467 3.05 1.58 -30.74
CA VAL A 467 2.75 2.82 -30.01
C VAL A 467 2.70 4.06 -30.92
N SER A 468 3.27 4.02 -32.13
CA SER A 468 3.23 5.16 -33.06
C SER A 468 1.82 5.42 -33.60
N SER A 469 0.98 4.39 -33.58
CA SER A 469 -0.43 4.47 -33.99
C SER A 469 -1.38 4.82 -32.84
N VAL A 470 -0.88 4.92 -31.61
CA VAL A 470 -1.65 5.30 -30.42
C VAL A 470 -1.83 6.81 -30.38
N ASN A 471 -3.09 7.29 -30.27
CA ASN A 471 -3.38 8.72 -30.16
C ASN A 471 -3.02 9.24 -28.76
N ILE A 472 -1.94 10.02 -28.66
CA ILE A 472 -1.47 10.55 -27.39
C ILE A 472 -2.47 11.47 -26.68
N ASN A 473 -3.26 12.25 -27.43
CA ASN A 473 -4.27 13.13 -26.84
C ASN A 473 -5.41 12.30 -26.22
N GLU A 474 -5.77 11.16 -26.83
CA GLU A 474 -6.73 10.22 -26.26
C GLU A 474 -6.17 9.59 -24.98
N VAL A 475 -4.89 9.19 -24.99
CA VAL A 475 -4.21 8.67 -23.79
C VAL A 475 -4.22 9.70 -22.66
N HIS A 476 -3.83 10.95 -22.93
CA HIS A 476 -3.84 12.02 -21.94
C HIS A 476 -5.25 12.32 -21.43
N ALA A 477 -6.24 12.42 -22.33
CA ALA A 477 -7.64 12.61 -21.93
C ALA A 477 -8.13 11.51 -20.99
N GLN A 478 -7.75 10.25 -21.26
CA GLN A 478 -8.09 9.10 -20.43
C GLN A 478 -7.34 9.11 -19.09
N ILE A 479 -6.07 9.47 -19.07
CA ILE A 479 -5.32 9.65 -17.80
C ILE A 479 -6.01 10.73 -16.95
N LEU A 480 -6.37 11.86 -17.55
CA LEU A 480 -7.01 12.99 -16.87
C LEU A 480 -8.44 12.65 -16.41
N SER A 481 -9.23 11.93 -17.20
CA SER A 481 -10.60 11.54 -16.84
C SER A 481 -10.63 10.50 -15.73
N ASN A 482 -9.64 9.60 -15.70
CA ASN A 482 -9.48 8.60 -14.64
C ASN A 482 -8.83 9.18 -13.37
N ARG A 483 -8.63 10.50 -13.28
CA ARG A 483 -8.24 11.17 -12.01
C ARG A 483 -9.31 11.05 -10.92
N VAL A 484 -10.56 10.80 -11.29
CA VAL A 484 -11.72 10.89 -10.38
C VAL A 484 -11.92 9.65 -9.49
N ASP A 485 -11.20 8.54 -9.72
CA ASP A 485 -11.35 7.30 -8.92
C ASP A 485 -10.09 6.87 -8.15
N THR A 486 -9.08 7.73 -8.00
CA THR A 486 -7.87 7.40 -7.21
C THR A 486 -7.89 7.98 -5.81
N ILE A 487 -8.86 7.58 -5.00
CA ILE A 487 -8.70 7.51 -3.54
C ILE A 487 -8.82 6.02 -3.20
N VAL A 488 -7.92 5.52 -2.37
CA VAL A 488 -7.71 4.10 -2.03
C VAL A 488 -6.72 3.40 -2.97
N GLY A 489 -5.45 3.60 -2.62
CA GLY A 489 -4.53 2.51 -2.38
C GLY A 489 -3.30 3.03 -1.65
N PRO A 490 -2.72 2.28 -0.70
CA PRO A 490 -1.50 2.70 -0.05
C PRO A 490 -0.40 2.75 -1.13
N LEU A 491 0.14 3.93 -1.37
CA LEU A 491 1.55 4.02 -1.77
C LEU A 491 2.31 3.59 -0.52
N VAL A 492 2.66 2.31 -0.43
CA VAL A 492 3.55 1.84 0.62
C VAL A 492 4.91 2.46 0.32
N ASP A 493 5.24 3.52 1.05
CA ASP A 493 6.57 4.12 1.01
C ASP A 493 7.51 3.17 1.78
N ASP A 494 8.22 2.32 1.04
CA ASP A 494 9.23 1.37 1.54
C ASP A 494 10.48 2.09 2.04
N LYS A 495 10.37 2.74 3.20
CA LYS A 495 11.50 3.05 4.08
C LYS A 495 11.68 2.03 5.22
N MET A 496 11.33 0.76 5.00
CA MET A 496 11.61 -0.32 5.97
C MET A 496 12.05 -1.55 5.23
N LEU A 497 13.32 -1.55 4.88
CA LEU A 497 14.21 -2.65 5.21
C LEU A 497 15.57 -1.97 5.44
N PHE A 498 16.10 -2.14 6.66
CA PHE A 498 17.51 -1.99 7.08
C PHE A 498 17.91 -0.69 7.82
N GLY A 499 18.23 -0.84 9.11
CA GLY A 499 18.82 0.20 9.99
C GLY A 499 20.36 0.17 9.96
N LEU A 500 21.14 1.04 10.60
CA LEU A 500 21.00 2.10 11.62
C LEU A 500 22.09 3.14 11.23
N GLU A 501 21.91 4.46 11.22
CA GLU A 501 21.71 5.40 12.34
C GLU A 501 21.07 6.68 11.75
N GLY A 502 20.04 7.19 12.41
CA GLY A 502 19.08 8.17 11.85
C GLY A 502 17.61 7.78 12.08
N ASN A 503 17.40 6.64 12.74
CA ASN A 503 16.18 5.83 12.68
C ASN A 503 14.97 6.32 13.48
N ALA A 504 15.09 7.20 14.47
CA ALA A 504 13.93 7.55 15.31
C ALA A 504 12.81 8.27 14.52
N LEU A 505 13.17 9.04 13.50
CA LEU A 505 12.23 9.86 12.71
C LEU A 505 11.63 9.14 11.51
N VAL A 506 12.28 8.09 11.00
CA VAL A 506 11.82 7.33 9.82
C VAL A 506 10.98 6.12 10.24
N GLN A 507 11.33 5.45 11.34
CA GLN A 507 10.56 4.32 11.87
C GLN A 507 9.15 4.72 12.31
N ALA A 508 9.03 5.93 12.85
CA ALA A 508 7.76 6.51 13.26
C ALA A 508 6.95 7.08 12.06
N ARG A 509 7.56 7.25 10.87
CA ARG A 509 6.84 7.58 9.62
C ARG A 509 6.10 6.38 9.00
N GLN A 510 6.54 5.14 9.21
CA GLN A 510 5.97 3.95 8.56
C GLN A 510 4.99 3.13 9.40
N LEU A 511 5.12 3.14 10.73
CA LEU A 511 4.20 2.41 11.62
C LEU A 511 2.79 3.02 11.68
N GLU A 512 2.64 4.29 11.30
CA GLU A 512 1.35 4.98 11.36
C GLU A 512 0.46 4.77 10.11
N GLU A 513 1.07 4.57 8.93
CA GLU A 513 0.33 4.43 7.65
C GLU A 513 0.03 2.95 7.29
N SER A 514 0.76 1.98 7.86
CA SER A 514 0.64 0.54 7.55
C SER A 514 -0.33 -0.26 8.41
N ASN A 515 -0.84 0.30 9.52
CA ASN A 515 -1.75 -0.38 10.45
C ASN A 515 -3.23 0.09 10.37
N VAL A 516 -3.65 0.61 9.21
CA VAL A 516 -5.05 1.07 9.02
C VAL A 516 -5.95 -0.12 8.67
N LEU A 517 -6.16 -1.02 9.62
CA LEU A 517 -7.37 -1.83 9.66
C LEU A 517 -8.44 -0.99 10.36
N VAL A 518 -9.07 -0.08 9.62
CA VAL A 518 -10.34 0.50 10.05
C VAL A 518 -11.39 -0.20 9.20
N ASP A 519 -12.14 -1.09 9.84
CA ASP A 519 -13.24 -1.80 9.19
C ASP A 519 -14.23 -0.77 8.61
N PRO A 520 -14.36 -0.67 7.27
CA PRO A 520 -15.26 0.30 6.64
C PRO A 520 -16.74 -0.03 6.89
N SER A 521 -17.07 -1.22 7.42
CA SER A 521 -18.43 -1.72 7.58
C SER A 521 -19.14 -1.21 8.84
N VAL A 522 -18.47 -0.44 9.69
CA VAL A 522 -19.06 0.01 10.95
C VAL A 522 -19.77 1.36 10.78
N PHE A 523 -21.00 1.27 10.29
CA PHE A 523 -21.93 2.40 10.28
C PHE A 523 -22.88 2.27 11.47
N LEU A 524 -22.89 3.30 12.33
CA LEU A 524 -24.11 3.61 13.05
C LEU A 524 -25.07 4.20 12.02
N ARG A 525 -26.31 3.69 11.96
CA ARG A 525 -27.38 4.28 11.13
C ARG A 525 -27.42 5.79 11.39
N HIS A 526 -27.79 6.59 10.37
CA HIS A 526 -28.02 8.05 10.44
C HIS A 526 -28.14 8.54 11.87
N GLY A 527 -27.07 9.15 12.40
CA GLY A 527 -26.99 9.48 13.82
C GLY A 527 -28.23 10.27 14.24
N ASP A 528 -28.82 9.91 15.38
CA ASP A 528 -30.06 10.55 15.82
C ASP A 528 -29.86 12.07 15.86
N ALA A 529 -30.62 12.79 15.03
CA ALA A 529 -30.49 14.24 14.87
C ALA A 529 -30.90 15.01 16.16
N THR A 530 -31.58 14.32 17.08
CA THR A 530 -32.17 14.85 18.31
C THR A 530 -32.08 13.82 19.43
N TYR A 531 -32.24 14.28 20.68
CA TYR A 531 -32.48 13.36 21.81
C TYR A 531 -33.86 12.71 21.65
N ASP A 532 -33.95 11.40 21.82
CA ASP A 532 -35.23 10.69 21.86
C ASP A 532 -35.97 11.03 23.16
N CYS A 533 -37.06 11.79 23.03
CA CYS A 533 -37.92 12.17 24.15
C CYS A 533 -39.12 11.22 24.33
N SER A 534 -39.22 10.12 23.57
CA SER A 534 -40.35 9.18 23.60
C SER A 534 -40.29 8.19 24.78
N ASN A 535 -39.09 7.92 25.32
CA ASN A 535 -38.89 7.01 26.44
C ASN A 535 -38.95 7.77 27.78
N LYS A 536 -40.14 7.82 28.41
CA LYS A 536 -40.38 8.48 29.71
C LYS A 536 -39.83 7.71 30.93
N SER A 537 -38.98 6.71 30.70
CA SER A 537 -38.39 5.86 31.74
C SER A 537 -37.27 6.61 32.44
N ALA A 538 -37.61 7.31 33.52
CA ALA A 538 -36.63 7.97 34.38
C ALA A 538 -35.63 6.93 34.91
N VAL A 539 -34.34 7.12 34.65
CA VAL A 539 -33.32 6.59 35.56
C VAL A 539 -33.50 7.39 36.85
N PRO A 540 -33.88 6.76 37.99
CA PRO A 540 -33.97 7.49 39.24
C PRO A 540 -32.55 7.92 39.60
N LEU A 541 -32.26 9.22 39.52
CA LEU A 541 -31.08 9.78 40.16
C LEU A 541 -31.23 9.48 41.65
N ARG A 542 -30.49 8.51 42.17
CA ARG A 542 -30.26 8.41 43.62
C ARG A 542 -29.53 9.68 44.02
N ILE A 543 -30.28 10.69 44.44
CA ILE A 543 -29.78 11.83 45.21
C ILE A 543 -29.45 11.25 46.60
N ARG A 544 -28.36 10.47 46.70
CA ARG A 544 -27.74 10.26 48.02
C ARG A 544 -27.01 11.55 48.32
N GLY A 545 -27.60 12.34 49.21
CA GLY A 545 -26.83 13.32 49.93
C GLY A 545 -25.73 12.59 50.68
N ASP A 546 -24.49 13.02 50.50
CA ASP A 546 -23.51 12.99 51.56
C ASP A 546 -22.43 14.03 51.27
N ASN A 547 -22.27 14.92 52.26
CA ASN A 547 -21.13 15.78 52.55
C ASN A 547 -20.72 16.84 51.51
N GLY A 548 -21.49 17.94 51.48
CA GLY A 548 -20.92 19.29 51.29
C GLY A 548 -20.65 19.77 49.87
N SER A 549 -20.81 18.97 48.81
CA SER A 549 -20.67 19.48 47.44
C SER A 549 -21.94 20.21 46.98
N VAL A 550 -21.78 21.46 46.53
CA VAL A 550 -22.81 22.28 45.87
C VAL A 550 -23.60 21.45 44.84
N ASN A 551 -24.94 21.60 44.79
CA ASN A 551 -25.82 20.90 43.83
C ASN A 551 -25.61 21.38 42.38
N TRP A 552 -24.45 21.06 41.81
CA TRP A 552 -24.05 21.42 40.46
C TRP A 552 -24.93 20.77 39.39
N ARG A 553 -25.53 19.61 39.70
CA ARG A 553 -26.43 18.87 38.81
C ARG A 553 -27.67 19.68 38.43
N ALA A 554 -28.39 20.19 39.43
CA ALA A 554 -29.56 21.03 39.20
C ALA A 554 -29.19 22.35 38.51
N LYS A 555 -28.04 22.93 38.86
CA LYS A 555 -27.49 24.12 38.19
C LYS A 555 -27.22 23.84 36.71
N LEU A 556 -26.60 22.71 36.39
CA LEU A 556 -26.25 22.32 35.03
C LEU A 556 -27.50 22.13 34.15
N VAL A 557 -28.51 21.39 34.64
CA VAL A 557 -29.76 21.19 33.90
C VAL A 557 -30.43 22.53 33.59
N LYS A 558 -30.52 23.42 34.58
CA LYS A 558 -31.08 24.77 34.40
C LYS A 558 -30.24 25.62 33.42
N HIS A 559 -28.91 25.51 33.50
CA HIS A 559 -27.98 26.26 32.67
C HIS A 559 -28.05 25.85 31.20
N LEU A 560 -28.19 24.56 30.92
CA LEU A 560 -28.25 23.99 29.57
C LEU A 560 -29.66 23.97 28.96
N ALA A 561 -30.72 24.21 29.73
CA ALA A 561 -32.10 24.23 29.23
C ALA A 561 -32.30 25.06 27.92
N PRO A 562 -31.63 26.21 27.72
CA PRO A 562 -31.75 26.96 26.46
C PRO A 562 -31.24 26.22 25.21
N SER A 563 -30.35 25.23 25.35
CA SER A 563 -29.81 24.45 24.24
C SER A 563 -30.89 23.62 23.51
N ALA A 564 -31.99 23.28 24.18
CA ALA A 564 -33.14 22.60 23.57
C ALA A 564 -33.76 23.41 22.44
N GLY A 565 -33.89 24.73 22.62
CA GLY A 565 -34.39 25.65 21.58
C GLY A 565 -33.45 25.75 20.38
N LEU A 566 -32.13 25.68 20.62
CA LEU A 566 -31.13 25.67 19.56
C LEU A 566 -31.24 24.38 18.71
N ILE A 567 -31.32 23.22 19.36
CA ILE A 567 -31.49 21.92 18.67
C ILE A 567 -32.81 21.90 17.87
N ALA A 568 -33.91 22.36 18.46
CA ALA A 568 -35.23 22.37 17.82
C ALA A 568 -35.36 23.37 16.66
N SER A 569 -34.62 24.48 16.70
CA SER A 569 -34.57 25.42 15.56
C SER A 569 -33.71 24.87 14.42
N PHE A 570 -32.62 24.20 14.75
CA PHE A 570 -31.72 23.59 13.76
C PHE A 570 -32.31 22.37 13.05
N SER A 571 -33.08 21.52 13.75
CA SER A 571 -33.70 20.33 13.16
C SER A 571 -34.67 20.63 12.00
N LYS A 572 -35.03 21.91 11.79
CA LYS A 572 -35.85 22.38 10.66
C LYS A 572 -35.02 22.69 9.39
N GLN A 573 -33.69 22.66 9.45
CA GLN A 573 -32.84 22.90 8.28
C GLN A 573 -32.82 21.69 7.32
N LYS A 574 -32.80 21.95 6.01
CA LYS A 574 -32.89 20.90 4.96
C LYS A 574 -31.64 20.03 4.82
N THR A 575 -30.47 20.50 5.25
CA THR A 575 -29.18 19.80 5.11
C THR A 575 -28.35 20.01 6.36
N ALA A 576 -28.13 18.95 7.13
CA ALA A 576 -27.31 19.00 8.35
C ALA A 576 -25.86 18.56 8.06
N PRO A 577 -24.86 19.17 8.73
CA PRO A 577 -23.47 18.78 8.55
C PRO A 577 -23.21 17.39 9.13
N THR A 578 -22.45 16.59 8.39
CA THR A 578 -22.09 15.21 8.78
C THR A 578 -20.84 15.19 9.65
N ILE A 579 -20.88 14.45 10.76
CA ILE A 579 -19.83 14.46 11.79
C ILE A 579 -19.28 13.05 12.01
N PHE A 580 -17.97 12.89 11.79
CA PHE A 580 -17.21 11.73 12.22
C PHE A 580 -16.59 11.94 13.60
N CYS A 581 -16.76 11.01 14.52
CA CYS A 581 -16.28 11.08 15.90
C CYS A 581 -15.10 10.12 16.15
N ALA A 582 -13.96 10.66 16.56
CA ALA A 582 -12.75 9.91 16.89
C ALA A 582 -12.41 10.06 18.37
N VAL A 583 -12.30 8.94 19.09
CA VAL A 583 -11.98 8.94 20.52
C VAL A 583 -10.56 8.42 20.77
N PHE A 584 -9.73 9.22 21.43
CA PHE A 584 -8.43 8.79 21.97
C PHE A 584 -8.65 8.12 23.33
N SER A 585 -8.48 6.80 23.42
CA SER A 585 -8.59 6.08 24.70
C SER A 585 -7.22 5.83 25.33
N THR A 586 -7.12 6.08 26.63
CA THR A 586 -5.92 5.90 27.46
C THR A 586 -6.13 4.92 28.61
N ARG A 587 -7.39 4.69 29.03
CA ARG A 587 -7.76 3.73 30.08
C ARG A 587 -8.66 2.64 29.51
N GLU A 588 -8.21 1.42 29.70
CA GLU A 588 -8.61 0.29 28.87
C GLU A 588 -9.59 -0.62 29.60
N THR A 589 -10.86 -0.19 29.68
CA THR A 589 -11.94 -1.10 30.09
C THR A 589 -13.04 -1.14 29.02
N GLN A 590 -13.48 -2.36 28.72
CA GLN A 590 -14.63 -2.58 27.83
C GLN A 590 -15.89 -1.84 28.33
N GLY A 591 -16.04 -1.66 29.65
CA GLY A 591 -17.15 -0.92 30.26
C GLY A 591 -17.18 0.56 29.89
N GLN A 592 -16.04 1.25 29.92
CA GLN A 592 -15.95 2.66 29.51
C GLN A 592 -16.25 2.85 28.03
N ALA A 593 -15.75 1.96 27.17
CA ALA A 593 -16.06 1.99 25.74
C ALA A 593 -17.56 1.81 25.48
N ILE A 594 -18.22 0.89 26.20
CA ILE A 594 -19.68 0.71 26.11
C ILE A 594 -20.43 1.97 26.56
N ALA A 595 -19.98 2.64 27.62
CA ALA A 595 -20.59 3.89 28.11
C ALA A 595 -20.51 5.01 27.07
N LEU A 596 -19.36 5.16 26.38
CA LEU A 596 -19.20 6.14 25.29
C LEU A 596 -20.12 5.82 24.11
N VAL A 597 -20.15 4.55 23.68
CA VAL A 597 -20.98 4.08 22.55
C VAL A 597 -22.47 4.30 22.82
N ARG A 598 -22.93 4.06 24.06
CA ARG A 598 -24.33 4.23 24.46
C ARG A 598 -24.74 5.68 24.75
N SER A 599 -23.78 6.59 24.87
CA SER A 599 -24.03 8.01 25.15
C SER A 599 -23.83 8.84 23.88
N TRP A 600 -22.84 9.72 23.87
CA TRP A 600 -22.70 10.73 22.83
C TRP A 600 -22.25 10.18 21.47
N LEU A 601 -21.51 9.07 21.41
CA LEU A 601 -21.08 8.48 20.14
C LEU A 601 -22.23 7.93 19.30
N ALA A 602 -23.34 7.52 19.94
CA ALA A 602 -24.55 7.07 19.24
C ALA A 602 -25.17 8.16 18.34
N ARG A 603 -24.82 9.43 18.57
CA ARG A 603 -25.39 10.60 17.89
C ARG A 603 -24.50 11.13 16.76
N CYS A 604 -23.35 10.49 16.53
CA CYS A 604 -22.44 10.77 15.42
C CYS A 604 -22.86 10.04 14.13
N ASP A 605 -22.50 10.58 12.97
CA ASP A 605 -22.78 9.96 11.67
C ASP A 605 -21.80 8.80 11.37
N GLY A 606 -20.63 8.84 11.99
CA GLY A 606 -19.67 7.74 12.08
C GLY A 606 -18.81 7.89 13.32
N ALA A 607 -18.35 6.79 13.90
CA ALA A 607 -17.53 6.83 15.11
C ALA A 607 -16.41 5.76 15.10
N THR A 608 -15.30 6.05 15.76
CA THR A 608 -14.20 5.10 16.01
C THR A 608 -13.56 5.39 17.37
N ILE A 609 -13.38 4.34 18.18
CA ILE A 609 -12.60 4.40 19.42
C ILE A 609 -11.21 3.80 19.13
N PHE A 610 -10.18 4.62 19.29
CA PHE A 610 -8.79 4.21 19.10
C PHE A 610 -8.22 3.77 20.46
N SER A 611 -7.93 2.48 20.59
CA SER A 611 -7.50 1.83 21.86
C SER A 611 -6.30 0.91 21.63
N ARG A 612 -5.50 0.66 22.68
CA ARG A 612 -4.34 -0.25 22.58
C ARG A 612 -4.68 -1.70 22.92
N VAL A 613 -5.84 -1.97 23.53
CA VAL A 613 -6.32 -3.33 23.80
C VAL A 613 -7.52 -3.70 22.94
N PRO A 614 -7.72 -5.00 22.65
CA PRO A 614 -8.96 -5.47 22.04
C PRO A 614 -10.19 -5.19 22.92
N LEU A 615 -11.16 -4.40 22.43
CA LEU A 615 -12.37 -3.99 23.18
C LEU A 615 -13.60 -4.92 23.02
N GLY A 616 -13.45 -6.17 22.59
CA GLY A 616 -14.58 -7.08 22.33
C GLY A 616 -15.51 -6.60 21.19
N PRO A 617 -16.61 -7.29 20.82
CA PRO A 617 -17.47 -6.89 19.71
C PRO A 617 -18.29 -5.62 20.05
N LEU A 618 -17.82 -4.45 19.63
CA LEU A 618 -18.52 -3.17 19.73
C LEU A 618 -18.96 -2.71 18.33
N PRO A 619 -20.10 -1.99 18.20
CA PRO A 619 -20.60 -1.44 16.94
C PRO A 619 -19.83 -0.17 16.52
N VAL A 620 -18.55 -0.07 16.87
CA VAL A 620 -17.65 1.05 16.56
C VAL A 620 -16.35 0.45 16.04
N ALA A 621 -15.80 1.03 14.95
CA ALA A 621 -14.61 0.48 14.31
C ALA A 621 -13.44 0.46 15.30
N LYS A 622 -12.61 -0.58 15.19
CA LYS A 622 -11.47 -0.83 16.07
C LYS A 622 -10.19 -0.62 15.29
N SER A 623 -9.28 0.16 15.85
CA SER A 623 -7.92 0.24 15.33
C SER A 623 -6.96 0.03 16.50
N LEU A 624 -6.25 -1.10 16.49
CA LEU A 624 -5.16 -1.37 17.42
C LEU A 624 -3.97 -0.50 17.04
N TYR A 625 -3.34 0.16 18.00
CA TYR A 625 -2.03 0.78 17.81
C TYR A 625 -1.07 0.36 18.92
N LYS A 626 0.20 0.15 18.56
CA LYS A 626 1.26 -0.17 19.52
C LYS A 626 1.78 1.14 20.09
N ALA A 627 1.47 1.45 21.35
CA ALA A 627 2.01 2.61 22.04
C ALA A 627 3.23 2.24 22.87
N SER A 628 4.29 3.06 22.77
CA SER A 628 5.34 3.13 23.79
C SER A 628 4.76 3.73 25.09
N SER A 629 5.55 3.71 26.16
CA SER A 629 5.19 4.11 27.53
C SER A 629 5.00 5.63 27.77
N SER A 630 4.32 6.37 26.86
CA SER A 630 4.02 7.83 26.78
C SER A 630 4.99 8.60 25.87
N PRO A 631 4.52 9.45 24.90
CA PRO A 631 3.78 10.75 25.06
C PRO A 631 2.46 10.92 24.25
N GLN A 632 1.71 12.02 24.49
CA GLN A 632 0.39 12.35 23.89
C GLN A 632 0.41 12.69 22.39
N TRP A 633 1.44 13.40 21.91
CA TRP A 633 1.52 13.82 20.50
C TRP A 633 1.56 12.65 19.51
N PRO A 634 2.42 11.63 19.67
CA PRO A 634 2.44 10.48 18.76
C PRO A 634 1.10 9.76 18.66
N GLN A 635 0.39 9.61 19.79
CA GLN A 635 -0.96 9.03 19.81
C GLN A 635 -1.95 9.88 19.01
N MET A 636 -2.00 11.19 19.29
CA MET A 636 -2.95 12.07 18.64
C MET A 636 -2.68 12.21 17.15
N ARG A 637 -1.41 12.38 16.76
CA ARG A 637 -0.96 12.41 15.37
C ARG A 637 -1.43 11.17 14.63
N SER A 638 -1.15 9.98 15.16
CA SER A 638 -1.53 8.72 14.52
C SER A 638 -3.03 8.63 14.25
N VAL A 639 -3.85 8.98 15.24
CA VAL A 639 -5.32 8.96 15.10
C VAL A 639 -5.78 9.98 14.06
N ILE A 640 -5.26 11.20 14.05
CA ILE A 640 -5.63 12.22 13.05
C ILE A 640 -5.29 11.75 11.63
N LEU A 641 -4.10 11.19 11.42
CA LEU A 641 -3.70 10.67 10.10
C LEU A 641 -4.59 9.50 9.65
N ARG A 642 -4.96 8.60 10.57
CA ARG A 642 -5.89 7.48 10.28
C ARG A 642 -7.29 7.96 9.95
N VAL A 643 -7.81 8.92 10.71
CA VAL A 643 -9.13 9.50 10.47
C VAL A 643 -9.18 10.17 9.10
N ARG A 644 -8.13 10.92 8.73
CA ARG A 644 -8.03 11.46 7.38
C ARG A 644 -8.00 10.35 6.33
N ALA A 645 -7.12 9.37 6.48
CA ALA A 645 -6.95 8.31 5.49
C ALA A 645 -8.24 7.53 5.22
N ALA A 646 -9.03 7.25 6.27
CA ALA A 646 -10.23 6.42 6.17
C ALA A 646 -11.52 7.20 5.91
N PHE A 647 -11.65 8.42 6.42
CA PHE A 647 -12.95 9.11 6.51
C PHE A 647 -13.01 10.48 5.85
N ARG A 648 -11.89 11.03 5.36
CA ARG A 648 -11.80 12.40 4.81
C ARG A 648 -12.86 12.73 3.75
N SER A 649 -13.19 11.80 2.86
CA SER A 649 -14.13 12.03 1.74
C SER A 649 -15.61 11.82 2.12
N ARG A 650 -15.89 11.39 3.36
CA ARG A 650 -17.21 10.87 3.75
C ARG A 650 -17.97 11.77 4.73
N PHE A 651 -17.27 12.68 5.40
CA PHE A 651 -17.84 13.55 6.42
C PHE A 651 -17.33 14.98 6.25
N ASP A 652 -18.16 15.95 6.63
CA ASP A 652 -17.85 17.38 6.54
C ASP A 652 -16.92 17.83 7.69
N TYR A 653 -17.17 17.28 8.88
CA TYR A 653 -16.47 17.62 10.12
C TYR A 653 -15.97 16.38 10.86
N PHE A 654 -14.82 16.54 11.50
CA PHE A 654 -14.12 15.50 12.23
C PHE A 654 -13.93 15.96 13.67
N LEU A 655 -14.70 15.35 14.57
CA LEU A 655 -14.72 15.63 15.99
C LEU A 655 -13.77 14.67 16.71
N PHE A 656 -12.83 15.23 17.45
CA PHE A 656 -11.84 14.49 18.24
C PHE A 656 -12.09 14.74 19.72
N GLY A 657 -12.04 13.68 20.54
CA GLY A 657 -12.21 13.75 21.99
C GLY A 657 -11.52 12.59 22.70
N THR A 658 -11.47 12.61 24.03
CA THR A 658 -10.88 11.52 24.83
C THR A 658 -11.94 10.58 25.37
N ASP A 659 -11.52 9.46 25.95
CA ASP A 659 -12.39 8.58 26.74
C ASP A 659 -12.91 9.21 28.05
N ARG A 660 -12.49 10.45 28.34
CA ARG A 660 -12.95 11.30 29.46
C ARG A 660 -13.71 12.55 29.00
N THR A 661 -14.11 12.60 27.73
CA THR A 661 -14.84 13.73 27.16
C THR A 661 -16.28 13.33 26.86
N TYR A 662 -17.24 14.18 27.24
CA TYR A 662 -18.63 14.08 26.81
C TYR A 662 -18.95 15.26 25.88
N ILE A 663 -19.55 14.97 24.73
CA ILE A 663 -19.86 15.97 23.70
C ILE A 663 -21.36 15.94 23.36
N MET A 664 -22.01 17.08 23.45
CA MET A 664 -23.40 17.30 23.06
C MET A 664 -23.50 17.43 21.54
N VAL A 665 -23.39 16.30 20.83
CA VAL A 665 -23.33 16.25 19.35
C VAL A 665 -24.48 17.02 18.66
N PRO A 666 -25.75 16.97 19.13
CA PRO A 666 -26.82 17.78 18.54
C PRO A 666 -26.58 19.30 18.67
N VAL A 667 -26.04 19.75 19.80
CA VAL A 667 -25.69 21.17 20.02
C VAL A 667 -24.52 21.57 19.12
N LEU A 668 -23.51 20.70 19.00
CA LEU A 668 -22.40 20.91 18.08
C LEU A 668 -22.89 21.03 16.63
N ARG A 669 -23.75 20.11 16.19
CA ARG A 669 -24.30 20.10 14.83
C ARG A 669 -25.06 21.40 14.53
N ALA A 670 -25.84 21.89 15.49
CA ALA A 670 -26.52 23.17 15.39
C ALA A 670 -25.56 24.35 15.32
N TYR A 671 -24.47 24.32 16.09
CA TYR A 671 -23.41 25.32 16.04
C TYR A 671 -22.71 25.32 14.66
N LEU A 672 -22.35 24.15 14.14
CA LEU A 672 -21.68 23.99 12.84
C LEU A 672 -22.51 24.51 11.66
N GLY A 673 -23.84 24.37 11.71
CA GLY A 673 -24.75 24.92 10.69
C GLY A 673 -25.33 26.30 11.03
N SER A 674 -24.74 27.03 11.98
CA SER A 674 -25.15 28.40 12.31
C SER A 674 -24.57 29.43 11.35
N ALA A 675 -25.19 30.62 11.29
CA ALA A 675 -24.69 31.75 10.51
C ALA A 675 -23.32 32.26 11.01
N ASP A 676 -23.04 32.17 12.32
CA ASP A 676 -21.74 32.51 12.90
C ASP A 676 -20.63 31.66 12.28
N LEU A 677 -20.78 30.32 12.27
CA LEU A 677 -19.78 29.46 11.64
C LEU A 677 -19.71 29.62 10.14
N SER A 678 -20.86 29.78 9.47
CA SER A 678 -20.86 30.00 8.02
C SER A 678 -20.04 31.24 7.65
N SER A 679 -20.15 32.31 8.45
CA SER A 679 -19.35 33.53 8.28
C SER A 679 -17.87 33.30 8.59
N LYS A 680 -17.56 32.60 9.69
CA LYS A 680 -16.18 32.23 10.06
C LYS A 680 -15.54 31.32 9.02
N GLN A 681 -16.31 30.45 8.37
CA GLN A 681 -15.87 29.53 7.31
C GLN A 681 -15.67 30.24 5.97
N ALA A 682 -16.51 31.23 5.66
CA ALA A 682 -16.32 32.08 4.49
C ALA A 682 -15.04 32.93 4.62
N ALA A 683 -14.78 33.46 5.82
CA ALA A 683 -13.55 34.18 6.13
C ALA A 683 -12.32 33.25 6.21
N ASN A 684 -12.50 32.03 6.74
CA ASN A 684 -11.45 31.05 6.95
C ASN A 684 -11.85 29.71 6.32
N ASN A 685 -11.21 29.37 5.21
CA ASN A 685 -11.51 28.13 4.48
C ASN A 685 -11.17 26.86 5.31
N SER A 686 -10.33 26.98 6.33
CA SER A 686 -9.96 25.91 7.28
C SER A 686 -10.46 26.23 8.69
N LEU A 687 -11.17 25.30 9.32
CA LEU A 687 -11.73 25.47 10.66
C LEU A 687 -11.04 24.54 11.66
N PHE A 688 -10.43 25.14 12.69
CA PHE A 688 -9.92 24.44 13.87
C PHE A 688 -10.65 24.98 15.12
N LEU A 689 -11.72 24.28 15.51
CA LEU A 689 -12.66 24.70 16.55
C LEU A 689 -12.42 23.90 17.83
N GLY A 690 -12.57 24.53 19.00
CA GLY A 690 -12.46 23.84 20.29
C GLY A 690 -12.30 24.84 21.43
N ARG A 691 -11.76 24.38 22.56
CA ARG A 691 -11.34 25.25 23.67
C ARG A 691 -10.01 25.90 23.32
N ARG A 692 -10.06 27.13 22.79
CA ARG A 692 -8.86 27.88 22.42
C ARG A 692 -8.08 28.35 23.65
N LEU A 693 -6.86 27.87 23.80
CA LEU A 693 -5.90 28.28 24.80
C LEU A 693 -4.73 29.01 24.12
N ALA A 694 -4.17 30.02 24.79
CA ALA A 694 -3.00 30.76 24.37
C ALA A 694 -1.79 30.28 25.19
N PHE A 695 -0.77 29.73 24.54
CA PHE A 695 0.40 29.22 25.24
C PHE A 695 1.07 30.36 26.03
N GLU A 696 1.07 30.26 27.36
CA GLU A 696 1.55 31.30 28.28
C GLU A 696 0.97 32.70 28.00
N GLY A 697 -0.29 32.76 27.54
CA GLY A 697 -0.98 34.01 27.22
C GLY A 697 -0.68 34.57 25.82
N ASN A 698 0.23 33.95 25.05
CA ASN A 698 0.53 34.37 23.68
C ASN A 698 -0.55 33.90 22.69
N ARG A 699 -1.43 34.82 22.28
CA ARG A 699 -2.54 34.55 21.35
C ARG A 699 -2.08 34.09 19.97
N ALA A 700 -0.89 34.49 19.52
CA ALA A 700 -0.34 34.06 18.23
C ALA A 700 0.02 32.57 18.26
N ARG A 701 0.31 32.02 19.45
CA ARG A 701 0.56 30.60 19.67
C ARG A 701 -0.64 29.95 20.37
N SER A 702 -1.79 30.03 19.72
CA SER A 702 -3.02 29.39 20.22
C SER A 702 -3.16 27.94 19.73
N PHE A 703 -3.85 27.13 20.53
CA PHE A 703 -4.18 25.72 20.30
C PHE A 703 -5.54 25.38 20.91
N ASN A 704 -6.14 24.23 20.56
CA ASN A 704 -7.38 23.76 21.17
C ASN A 704 -7.13 22.58 22.11
N SER A 705 -7.65 22.63 23.33
CA SER A 705 -7.50 21.55 24.32
C SER A 705 -8.17 20.25 23.88
N VAL A 706 -7.43 19.12 23.97
CA VAL A 706 -7.98 17.80 23.66
C VAL A 706 -8.98 17.31 24.71
N SER A 707 -8.83 17.72 25.99
CA SER A 707 -9.75 17.35 27.08
C SER A 707 -11.16 17.85 26.82
N ALA A 708 -11.30 19.04 26.25
CA ALA A 708 -12.58 19.61 25.84
C ALA A 708 -13.09 19.04 24.50
N GLY A 709 -12.25 18.32 23.76
CA GLY A 709 -12.51 17.96 22.37
C GLY A 709 -12.34 19.13 21.40
N PHE A 710 -12.08 18.81 20.14
CA PHE A 710 -11.89 19.77 19.06
C PHE A 710 -12.44 19.25 17.74
N VAL A 711 -12.74 20.17 16.81
CA VAL A 711 -13.31 19.87 15.50
C VAL A 711 -12.39 20.43 14.41
N LEU A 712 -12.11 19.58 13.42
CA LEU A 712 -11.50 19.97 12.16
C LEU A 712 -12.53 19.85 11.05
N ASN A 713 -12.63 20.86 10.18
CA ASN A 713 -13.27 20.63 8.89
C ASN A 713 -12.32 19.86 7.97
N ALA A 714 -12.87 19.34 6.87
CA ALA A 714 -12.13 18.71 5.77
C ALA A 714 -10.78 19.38 5.44
N LYS A 715 -10.75 20.71 5.26
CA LYS A 715 -9.53 21.45 4.90
C LYS A 715 -8.51 21.51 6.03
N ALA A 716 -8.95 21.74 7.27
CA ALA A 716 -8.05 21.73 8.43
C ALA A 716 -7.50 20.32 8.71
N LEU A 717 -8.27 19.27 8.43
CA LEU A 717 -7.80 17.88 8.51
C LEU A 717 -6.73 17.58 7.44
N ASP A 718 -6.90 18.13 6.22
CA ASP A 718 -5.87 18.06 5.17
C ASP A 718 -4.60 18.81 5.56
N ALA A 719 -4.74 19.98 6.17
CA ALA A 719 -3.62 20.76 6.69
C ALA A 719 -2.87 20.00 7.80
N ALA A 720 -3.57 19.38 8.76
CA ALA A 720 -2.93 18.57 9.80
C ALA A 720 -2.09 17.43 9.20
N TYR A 721 -2.54 16.83 8.09
CA TYR A 721 -1.78 15.81 7.39
C TYR A 721 -0.65 16.38 6.53
N ALA A 722 -0.83 17.53 5.89
CA ALA A 722 0.25 18.21 5.16
C ALA A 722 1.41 18.59 6.11
N ALA A 723 1.06 19.10 7.29
CA ALA A 723 2.00 19.49 8.34
C ALA A 723 2.87 18.33 8.87
N ARG A 724 2.49 17.06 8.62
CA ARG A 724 3.13 15.86 9.20
C ARG A 724 4.62 15.71 8.85
N TYR A 725 5.09 16.44 7.84
CA TYR A 725 6.50 16.48 7.41
C TYR A 725 7.23 17.77 7.76
N GLN A 726 6.52 18.75 8.34
CA GLN A 726 7.13 19.98 8.80
C GLN A 726 8.00 19.72 10.04
N ALA A 727 9.04 20.54 10.21
CA ALA A 727 9.87 20.50 11.40
C ALA A 727 9.03 20.87 12.65
N GLY A 728 9.13 20.08 13.72
CA GLY A 728 8.30 20.26 14.92
C GLY A 728 6.95 19.52 14.90
N CYS A 729 6.72 18.68 13.88
CA CYS A 729 5.51 17.85 13.72
C CYS A 729 5.82 16.35 13.62
N GLU A 730 7.02 15.97 14.00
CA GLU A 730 7.53 14.63 13.82
C GLU A 730 6.93 13.64 14.81
N PRO A 731 6.75 12.36 14.42
CA PRO A 731 6.10 11.36 15.26
C PRO A 731 6.91 10.91 16.48
N GLY A 732 8.17 11.32 16.60
CA GLY A 732 9.02 11.06 17.77
C GLY A 732 9.05 12.18 18.81
N LEU A 733 8.27 13.25 18.64
CA LEU A 733 8.29 14.38 19.57
C LEU A 733 7.60 14.05 20.89
N GLU A 734 8.32 14.27 21.99
CA GLU A 734 7.81 14.11 23.35
C GLU A 734 7.19 15.41 23.87
N MET A 735 6.05 15.79 23.31
CA MET A 735 5.37 17.04 23.61
C MET A 735 3.88 16.85 23.92
N PRO A 736 3.23 17.79 24.64
CA PRO A 736 1.78 17.82 24.80
C PRO A 736 1.08 17.84 23.44
N GLY A 737 0.18 16.90 23.22
CA GLY A 737 -0.34 16.65 21.88
C GLY A 737 -1.11 17.82 21.30
N ASP A 738 -1.94 18.47 22.11
CA ASP A 738 -2.83 19.56 21.69
C ASP A 738 -2.07 20.83 21.33
N LEU A 739 -1.05 21.17 22.12
CA LEU A 739 -0.11 22.23 21.81
C LEU A 739 0.62 21.95 20.49
N THR A 740 1.17 20.74 20.32
CA THR A 740 1.90 20.36 19.10
C THR A 740 0.99 20.37 17.88
N LEU A 741 -0.26 19.90 17.99
CA LEU A 741 -1.22 19.99 16.88
C LEU A 741 -1.48 21.45 16.48
N GLY A 742 -1.66 22.33 17.46
CA GLY A 742 -1.84 23.76 17.21
C GLY A 742 -0.64 24.40 16.52
N ASP A 743 0.59 24.01 16.90
CA ASP A 743 1.81 24.46 16.26
C ASP A 743 1.92 23.96 14.81
N CYS A 744 1.61 22.68 14.57
CA CYS A 744 1.63 22.08 13.24
C CYS A 744 0.61 22.67 12.28
N LEU A 745 -0.62 22.88 12.74
CA LEU A 745 -1.66 23.52 11.94
C LEU A 745 -1.28 24.94 11.54
N ARG A 746 -0.60 25.68 12.42
CA ARG A 746 -0.16 27.06 12.15
C ARG A 746 0.88 27.14 11.04
N LEU A 747 1.76 26.15 10.93
CA LEU A 747 2.72 26.06 9.82
C LEU A 747 2.03 25.95 8.46
N GLU A 748 0.81 25.39 8.44
CA GLU A 748 -0.05 25.28 7.25
C GLU A 748 -1.09 26.42 7.18
N GLY A 749 -0.91 27.49 7.96
CA GLY A 749 -1.78 28.67 7.97
C GLY A 749 -3.13 28.47 8.67
N VAL A 750 -3.30 27.40 9.45
CA VAL A 750 -4.53 27.12 10.20
C VAL A 750 -4.35 27.48 11.67
N VAL A 751 -5.24 28.33 12.20
CA VAL A 751 -5.19 28.78 13.60
C VAL A 751 -6.47 28.39 14.36
N ALA A 752 -6.37 28.26 15.68
CA ALA A 752 -7.52 28.00 16.52
C ALA A 752 -8.48 29.20 16.51
N ILE A 753 -9.74 28.95 16.16
CA ILE A 753 -10.78 29.98 16.03
C ILE A 753 -11.51 30.14 17.36
N ASP A 754 -11.97 31.36 17.64
CA ASP A 754 -12.80 31.64 18.81
C ASP A 754 -14.17 30.98 18.68
N THR A 755 -14.49 30.10 19.62
CA THR A 755 -15.75 29.35 19.67
C THR A 755 -16.70 29.82 20.76
N ARG A 756 -16.37 30.88 21.50
CA ARG A 756 -17.25 31.42 22.54
C ARG A 756 -18.57 31.90 21.96
N ASP A 757 -19.60 31.92 22.80
CA ASP A 757 -20.88 32.53 22.43
C ASP A 757 -20.80 34.07 22.46
N ASP A 758 -21.90 34.72 22.09
CA ASP A 758 -22.00 36.18 22.03
C ASP A 758 -21.84 36.84 23.42
N ALA A 759 -22.08 36.07 24.49
CA ALA A 759 -21.81 36.50 25.85
C ALA A 759 -20.34 36.30 26.23
N GLY A 760 -19.47 35.82 25.34
CA GLY A 760 -18.06 35.54 25.62
C GLY A 760 -17.84 34.34 26.54
N ALA A 761 -18.84 33.45 26.66
CA ALA A 761 -18.74 32.23 27.47
C ALA A 761 -18.31 31.02 26.62
N GLU A 762 -17.61 30.07 27.25
CA GLU A 762 -16.96 28.95 26.58
C GLU A 762 -17.96 27.86 26.16
N ARG A 763 -17.89 27.43 24.89
CA ARG A 763 -18.68 26.29 24.41
C ARG A 763 -17.99 24.96 24.69
N PHE A 764 -16.67 24.90 24.54
CA PHE A 764 -15.88 23.70 24.78
C PHE A 764 -15.22 23.80 26.14
N ASN A 765 -15.51 22.90 27.08
CA ASN A 765 -15.04 23.02 28.47
C ASN A 765 -14.10 21.86 28.83
N PRO A 766 -12.84 22.11 29.25
CA PRO A 766 -11.85 21.05 29.46
C PRO A 766 -12.01 20.27 30.78
N PHE A 767 -12.91 20.67 31.67
CA PHE A 767 -13.08 20.11 33.01
C PHE A 767 -14.53 19.67 33.23
N PRO A 768 -14.81 18.94 34.32
CA PRO A 768 -16.18 18.63 34.71
C PRO A 768 -16.99 19.90 35.04
N PRO A 769 -18.34 19.84 34.93
CA PRO A 769 -19.20 21.00 35.17
C PRO A 769 -19.04 21.66 36.54
N ASP A 770 -18.86 20.87 37.61
CA ASP A 770 -18.65 21.36 38.97
C ASP A 770 -17.34 22.14 39.13
N VAL A 771 -16.26 21.64 38.52
CA VAL A 771 -14.96 22.33 38.49
C VAL A 771 -15.05 23.64 37.72
N HIS A 772 -15.69 23.65 36.54
CA HIS A 772 -15.88 24.89 35.76
C HIS A 772 -16.77 25.90 36.49
N PHE A 773 -17.90 25.47 37.05
CA PHE A 773 -18.82 26.37 37.74
C PHE A 773 -18.25 26.94 39.04
N ALA A 774 -17.28 26.26 39.65
CA ALA A 774 -16.60 26.71 40.85
C ALA A 774 -15.29 27.47 40.55
N HIS A 775 -14.84 27.51 39.29
CA HIS A 775 -13.55 28.10 38.95
C HIS A 775 -13.52 29.61 39.23
N GLN A 776 -12.44 30.04 39.87
CA GLN A 776 -12.10 31.45 40.10
C GLN A 776 -10.67 31.69 39.63
N ARG A 777 -10.47 32.72 38.81
CA ARG A 777 -9.15 33.09 38.33
C ARG A 777 -8.25 33.50 39.48
N THR A 778 -7.01 33.01 39.43
CA THR A 778 -5.94 33.42 40.33
C THR A 778 -4.68 33.71 39.52
N GLU A 779 -3.79 34.57 40.03
CA GLU A 779 -2.57 34.98 39.31
C GLU A 779 -1.60 33.81 39.06
N THR A 780 -1.65 32.77 39.92
CA THR A 780 -0.77 31.59 39.83
C THR A 780 -1.38 30.44 39.03
N ASP A 781 -2.69 30.50 38.73
CA ASP A 781 -3.38 29.44 38.00
C ASP A 781 -2.98 29.41 36.51
N TRP A 782 -2.58 28.23 36.05
CA TRP A 782 -2.18 28.02 34.66
C TRP A 782 -3.37 28.20 33.70
N TYR A 783 -4.58 27.79 34.10
CA TYR A 783 -5.74 27.85 33.23
C TYR A 783 -6.13 29.30 32.95
N SER A 784 -6.07 30.15 33.97
CA SER A 784 -6.19 31.61 33.89
C SER A 784 -5.13 32.24 32.97
N ARG A 785 -3.85 31.87 33.13
CA ARG A 785 -2.75 32.39 32.29
C ARG A 785 -2.91 32.02 30.81
N TYR A 786 -3.41 30.82 30.53
CA TYR A 786 -3.61 30.34 29.16
C TYR A 786 -4.96 30.80 28.57
N SER A 787 -5.83 31.38 29.39
CA SER A 787 -7.17 31.82 29.02
C SER A 787 -7.38 33.29 29.38
N PRO A 788 -6.71 34.23 28.68
CA PRO A 788 -6.76 35.65 29.04
C PRO A 788 -8.19 36.24 29.04
N ASP A 789 -9.13 35.62 28.32
CA ASP A 789 -10.52 36.05 28.25
C ASP A 789 -11.50 35.20 29.09
N LEU A 790 -10.99 34.35 29.98
CA LEU A 790 -11.82 33.49 30.81
C LEU A 790 -12.69 34.31 31.77
N ARG A 791 -13.95 33.90 31.91
CA ARG A 791 -14.87 34.41 32.92
C ARG A 791 -15.01 33.43 34.07
N ASP A 792 -15.21 33.97 35.26
CA ASP A 792 -15.29 33.19 36.50
C ASP A 792 -16.67 32.53 36.68
N GLY A 793 -16.67 31.37 37.32
CA GLY A 793 -17.87 30.62 37.68
C GLY A 793 -18.78 30.23 36.51
N ALA A 794 -20.08 30.11 36.80
CA ALA A 794 -21.07 29.62 35.84
C ALA A 794 -21.22 30.51 34.58
N GLU A 795 -20.91 31.80 34.68
CA GLU A 795 -20.97 32.74 33.54
C GLU A 795 -19.82 32.53 32.54
N GLY A 796 -18.79 31.76 32.90
CA GLY A 796 -17.74 31.29 31.99
C GLY A 796 -18.15 30.12 31.10
N CYS A 797 -19.25 29.45 31.42
CA CYS A 797 -19.76 28.31 30.64
C CYS A 797 -20.95 28.76 29.78
N SER A 798 -20.92 28.48 28.48
CA SER A 798 -22.02 28.83 27.58
C SER A 798 -23.30 28.08 27.96
N ARG A 799 -24.45 28.75 27.83
CA ARG A 799 -25.78 28.09 27.89
C ARG A 799 -26.01 27.10 26.74
N SER A 800 -25.15 27.19 25.73
CA SER A 800 -25.04 26.28 24.59
C SER A 800 -23.66 25.59 24.58
N ALA A 801 -23.19 25.20 25.77
CA ALA A 801 -22.00 24.38 25.91
C ALA A 801 -22.11 23.13 25.03
N ILE A 802 -20.98 22.76 24.42
CA ILE A 802 -20.81 21.65 23.50
C ILE A 802 -20.16 20.47 24.22
N SER A 803 -19.23 20.70 25.14
CA SER A 803 -18.49 19.60 25.76
C SER A 803 -18.03 19.88 27.17
N PHE A 804 -17.77 18.79 27.89
CA PHE A 804 -17.10 18.75 29.19
C PHE A 804 -16.03 17.65 29.19
N GLY A 805 -14.87 17.95 29.75
CA GLY A 805 -13.67 17.12 29.75
C GLY A 805 -13.29 16.59 31.13
N GLU A 806 -12.26 15.73 31.17
CA GLU A 806 -11.72 15.13 32.40
C GLU A 806 -12.75 14.39 33.27
N LEU A 807 -13.83 13.91 32.67
CA LEU A 807 -14.88 13.15 33.35
C LEU A 807 -14.37 11.79 33.81
N ASP A 808 -14.83 11.34 34.97
CA ASP A 808 -14.65 9.94 35.38
C ASP A 808 -15.61 9.03 34.60
N ALA A 809 -15.32 7.72 34.60
CA ALA A 809 -16.04 6.71 33.82
C ALA A 809 -17.56 6.74 34.05
N ASP A 810 -17.97 6.88 35.31
CA ASP A 810 -19.37 6.85 35.74
C ASP A 810 -20.07 8.19 35.50
N ALA A 811 -19.31 9.28 35.29
CA ALA A 811 -19.86 10.60 35.07
C ALA A 811 -20.39 10.78 33.64
N ILE A 812 -19.90 10.01 32.65
CA ILE A 812 -20.35 10.11 31.26
C ILE A 812 -21.82 9.69 31.09
N PRO A 813 -22.27 8.51 31.57
CA PRO A 813 -23.69 8.16 31.53
C PRO A 813 -24.57 9.11 32.36
N GLU A 814 -24.08 9.57 33.51
CA GLU A 814 -24.80 10.52 34.36
C GLU A 814 -25.03 11.85 33.64
N LEU A 815 -24.00 12.38 32.99
CA LEU A 815 -24.06 13.61 32.22
C LEU A 815 -24.95 13.47 30.98
N ASP A 816 -24.92 12.33 30.29
CA ASP A 816 -25.85 12.03 29.18
C ASP A 816 -27.31 12.13 29.64
N GLY A 817 -27.63 11.54 30.80
CA GLY A 817 -28.96 11.62 31.42
C GLY A 817 -29.38 13.05 31.79
N LEU A 818 -28.48 13.83 32.39
CA LEU A 818 -28.75 15.23 32.75
C LEU A 818 -28.96 16.11 31.51
N VAL A 819 -28.17 15.91 30.46
CA VAL A 819 -28.31 16.65 29.19
C VAL A 819 -29.58 16.24 28.46
N GLN A 820 -29.94 14.96 28.47
CA GLN A 820 -31.21 14.49 27.93
C GLN A 820 -32.40 15.11 28.69
N GLN A 821 -32.32 15.21 30.03
CA GLN A 821 -33.32 15.90 30.84
C GLN A 821 -33.42 17.39 30.50
N ALA A 822 -32.30 18.07 30.28
CA ALA A 822 -32.28 19.48 29.89
C ALA A 822 -32.85 19.70 28.47
N SER A 823 -32.63 18.73 27.57
CA SER A 823 -33.05 18.78 26.17
C SER A 823 -34.50 18.34 25.94
N CYS A 824 -35.05 17.50 26.82
CA CYS A 824 -36.42 16.99 26.82
C CYS A 824 -37.17 17.43 28.09
N PRO A 825 -37.44 18.73 28.30
CA PRO A 825 -38.17 19.19 29.47
C PRO A 825 -39.58 18.57 29.48
N ARG A 826 -40.00 18.05 30.66
CA ARG A 826 -41.39 17.62 30.86
C ARG A 826 -42.31 18.81 30.57
N THR A 827 -43.37 18.59 29.80
CA THR A 827 -44.54 19.47 29.87
C THR A 827 -44.98 19.52 31.33
N PRO A 828 -45.24 20.70 31.92
CA PRO A 828 -45.88 20.78 33.21
C PRO A 828 -47.20 20.02 33.07
N THR A 829 -47.35 18.90 33.78
CA THR A 829 -48.67 18.34 34.02
C THR A 829 -49.43 19.39 34.81
N THR A 830 -50.32 20.10 34.13
CA THR A 830 -51.52 20.65 34.75
C THR A 830 -52.17 19.55 35.57
N GLU A 831 -52.46 19.88 36.84
CA GLU A 831 -53.20 19.11 37.85
C GLU A 831 -52.40 17.97 38.54
N GLN A 832 -52.38 17.82 39.87
CA GLN A 832 -53.37 18.15 40.90
C GLN A 832 -52.73 18.61 42.23
N SER A 833 -53.44 19.57 42.87
CA SER A 833 -53.61 19.87 44.31
C SER A 833 -52.52 19.52 45.32
#